data_AF-A0A517RAZ5-F1
#
_entry.id   AF-A0A517RAZ5-F1
#
_cell.length_a   1.000
_cell.length_b   1.000
_cell.length_c   1.000
_cell.angle_alpha   90.00
_cell.angle_beta   90.00
_cell.angle_gamma   90.00
#
_symmetry.space_group_name_H-M   'P 1'
#
loop_
_entity.id
_entity.type
_entity.pdbx_description
1 polymer ?
#
loop_
_entity_poly.entity_id
_entity_poly.type
_entity_poly.pdbx_seq_one_letter_code
_entity_poly.pdbx_strand_id
1 'polypeptide(L)'
;MPAANTTDYVSVGSVIYPGIKQIVSASYSRSHGITPDICQIEMAPQTLDPKDKDYVPIEPDGYLIFRFDTAKISTDGNGITSTTNKRVEIVMQSCRPDKASVRRSASSENWTIPVYDRRWKWKFGSFSGHWNVKKNGVIEKRKEKTARELANLCLEAMGEKKYETKALDELEKGKDLPYRKKVRPEVHWDRIPPAQALSELVTSLGYRVCLDWNDIVRIEKYGEGELLPTDDLMSGGFDADLPEVPDSVTVLGGISYHEALWELEPVGLDIDGEWRPINHLSYTPSEKYEWLLSDPPNFPGIEQKYDEVKDNKKPKDPIIEHRKQQLKLAQETVFRCYRLKYPAGTKESEVLRKKYDELGRKVAKEVDKGIRRGDKKSFDKLMDDYEEAGRELFYKAGPILPGPKVTNPKTGKKEDYKLALLEQVLPCFETRAGLAIDPITGSLKRKDTIVLGERYSDTRGYNTELNVYFRRDEYSIIPEQGIIKFNNPVYKLGTAKVPVVNGSRKTEKRSMYVPASLGVLIAVPLKSVVGEPARYEYHYEVPKEYRTKPAKLPSGLQSNPRKLPGGTDTKIVVNNQIVQAYEAVYEFNKSKITGEVLVRQKEVKDNAKSEDFEKLALADVDVTLLRLTTGDAGSGIYAGLKRIDLDGAIQQVAIRLTTQGGMTTTVARNREVNIYVPNFDERQRSQDLKEMIRKHRQTVDKTEKVNPKGD
;
A
#
# COMPACT_ATOMS: atom_id res chain seq x y z
N MET A 1 28.63 -75.80 -10.08
CA MET A 1 28.32 -74.35 -10.16
C MET A 1 28.09 -73.86 -8.74
N PRO A 2 28.79 -72.82 -8.24
CA PRO A 2 28.45 -72.26 -6.93
C PRO A 2 27.06 -71.64 -6.98
N ALA A 3 26.22 -71.92 -5.99
CA ALA A 3 24.87 -71.36 -5.87
C ALA A 3 24.98 -69.83 -5.79
N ALA A 4 24.21 -69.12 -6.62
CA ALA A 4 24.19 -67.67 -6.61
C ALA A 4 23.55 -67.17 -5.30
N ASN A 5 24.28 -66.33 -4.56
CA ASN A 5 23.72 -65.65 -3.38
C ASN A 5 22.52 -64.81 -3.83
N THR A 6 21.34 -65.10 -3.28
CA THR A 6 20.11 -64.34 -3.55
C THR A 6 19.89 -63.36 -2.39
N THR A 7 19.57 -62.11 -2.71
CA THR A 7 19.29 -61.06 -1.73
C THR A 7 17.89 -60.52 -1.98
N ASP A 8 16.98 -60.76 -1.03
CA ASP A 8 15.61 -60.27 -1.08
C ASP A 8 15.41 -59.12 -0.09
N TYR A 9 14.58 -58.15 -0.47
CA TYR A 9 14.20 -57.02 0.39
C TYR A 9 12.71 -57.07 0.66
N VAL A 10 12.33 -57.17 1.93
CA VAL A 10 10.95 -56.98 2.38
C VAL A 10 10.86 -55.63 3.06
N SER A 11 9.92 -54.79 2.64
CA SER A 11 9.71 -53.47 3.24
C SER A 11 8.25 -53.23 3.53
N VAL A 12 7.97 -52.67 4.72
CA VAL A 12 6.61 -52.38 5.19
C VAL A 12 6.58 -51.00 5.81
N GLY A 13 5.73 -50.14 5.24
CA GLY A 13 5.38 -48.84 5.78
C GLY A 13 4.15 -48.90 6.68
N SER A 14 4.14 -48.08 7.73
CA SER A 14 2.96 -47.88 8.58
C SER A 14 2.85 -46.43 9.02
N VAL A 15 1.61 -46.00 9.25
CA VAL A 15 1.27 -44.68 9.78
C VAL A 15 0.38 -44.88 11.00
N ILE A 16 0.62 -44.09 12.04
CA ILE A 16 -0.08 -44.23 13.32
C ILE A 16 -0.56 -42.86 13.78
N TYR A 17 -1.83 -42.77 14.17
CA TYR A 17 -2.42 -41.62 14.86
C TYR A 17 -3.30 -42.11 16.03
N PRO A 18 -3.18 -41.56 17.25
CA PRO A 18 -3.99 -41.97 18.40
C PRO A 18 -5.49 -41.89 18.16
N GLY A 19 -6.17 -43.03 18.35
CA GLY A 19 -7.61 -43.17 18.18
C GLY A 19 -8.07 -43.52 16.76
N ILE A 20 -7.15 -43.60 15.79
CA ILE A 20 -7.43 -44.17 14.47
C ILE A 20 -7.05 -45.66 14.48
N LYS A 21 -8.04 -46.56 14.36
CA LYS A 21 -7.81 -48.01 14.46
C LYS A 21 -7.06 -48.60 13.26
N GLN A 22 -7.43 -48.20 12.04
CA GLN A 22 -6.89 -48.78 10.81
C GLN A 22 -6.69 -47.71 9.75
N ILE A 23 -5.42 -47.41 9.45
CA ILE A 23 -5.02 -46.54 8.34
C ILE A 23 -4.78 -47.39 7.11
N VAL A 24 -5.49 -47.07 6.03
CA VAL A 24 -5.41 -47.76 4.73
C VAL A 24 -4.35 -47.10 3.86
N SER A 25 -4.29 -45.77 3.85
CA SER A 25 -3.30 -45.00 3.12
C SER A 25 -3.08 -43.65 3.80
N ALA A 26 -1.96 -43.00 3.49
CA ALA A 26 -1.71 -41.64 3.97
C ALA A 26 -0.86 -40.85 2.98
N SER A 27 -1.10 -39.54 2.89
CA SER A 27 -0.31 -38.61 2.10
C SER A 27 -0.01 -37.38 2.94
N TYR A 28 1.26 -37.17 3.29
CA TYR A 28 1.73 -36.00 4.01
C TYR A 28 2.50 -35.08 3.07
N SER A 29 2.21 -33.78 3.12
CA SER A 29 2.95 -32.76 2.40
C SER A 29 3.51 -31.75 3.39
N ARG A 30 4.83 -31.57 3.32
CA ARG A 30 5.60 -30.63 4.13
C ARG A 30 6.03 -29.43 3.31
N SER A 31 5.76 -28.19 3.73
CA SER A 31 6.26 -27.00 3.05
C SER A 31 6.70 -25.87 3.99
N HIS A 32 7.42 -24.90 3.43
CA HIS A 32 7.83 -23.68 4.11
C HIS A 32 6.66 -22.82 4.59
N GLY A 33 6.97 -21.96 5.54
CA GLY A 33 6.10 -20.90 6.01
C GLY A 33 5.28 -21.28 7.23
N ILE A 34 4.20 -20.53 7.43
CA ILE A 34 3.42 -20.54 8.67
C ILE A 34 2.13 -21.33 8.58
N THR A 35 1.76 -21.75 7.37
CA THR A 35 0.58 -22.60 7.14
C THR A 35 0.87 -24.01 7.66
N PRO A 36 -0.06 -24.64 8.38
CA PRO A 36 0.13 -26.02 8.81
C PRO A 36 0.22 -26.97 7.63
N ASP A 37 1.15 -27.92 7.73
CA ASP A 37 1.19 -29.06 6.83
C ASP A 37 -0.02 -29.95 7.03
N ILE A 38 -0.30 -30.75 5.99
CA ILE A 38 -1.47 -31.61 5.95
C ILE A 38 -1.04 -33.06 5.70
N CYS A 39 -1.45 -33.96 6.60
CA CYS A 39 -1.53 -35.38 6.32
C CYS A 39 -2.96 -35.76 5.99
N GLN A 40 -3.22 -36.18 4.76
CA GLN A 40 -4.49 -36.81 4.41
C GLN A 40 -4.41 -38.29 4.75
N ILE A 41 -5.17 -38.72 5.76
CA ILE A 41 -5.27 -40.12 6.17
C ILE A 41 -6.54 -40.71 5.58
N GLU A 42 -6.42 -41.83 4.86
CA GLU A 42 -7.55 -42.69 4.52
C GLU A 42 -7.62 -43.83 5.53
N MET A 43 -8.76 -44.01 6.18
CA MET A 43 -8.98 -45.03 7.20
C MET A 43 -10.21 -45.87 6.88
N ALA A 44 -10.24 -47.07 7.48
CA ALA A 44 -11.47 -47.87 7.54
C ALA A 44 -12.48 -47.19 8.48
N PRO A 45 -13.80 -47.32 8.22
CA PRO A 45 -14.83 -46.78 9.10
C PRO A 45 -14.70 -47.34 10.52
N GLN A 46 -14.86 -46.47 11.52
CA GLN A 46 -14.93 -46.85 12.93
C GLN A 46 -16.12 -46.15 13.60
N THR A 47 -16.65 -46.76 14.67
CA THR A 47 -17.79 -46.18 15.40
C THR A 47 -17.38 -44.88 16.09
N LEU A 48 -18.24 -43.85 15.99
CA LEU A 48 -18.10 -42.58 16.70
C LEU A 48 -19.10 -42.45 17.86
N ASP A 49 -19.94 -43.46 18.10
CA ASP A 49 -20.88 -43.49 19.21
C ASP A 49 -20.15 -43.90 20.50
N PRO A 50 -20.06 -43.03 21.51
CA PRO A 50 -19.39 -43.36 22.78
C PRO A 50 -19.99 -44.55 23.54
N LYS A 51 -21.21 -45.00 23.16
CA LYS A 51 -21.86 -46.17 23.77
C LYS A 51 -21.42 -47.50 23.16
N ASP A 52 -20.82 -47.47 21.97
CA ASP A 52 -20.35 -48.67 21.29
C ASP A 52 -19.10 -49.23 22.00
N LYS A 53 -19.01 -50.55 22.15
CA LYS A 53 -17.86 -51.22 22.78
C LYS A 53 -16.58 -51.02 21.98
N ASP A 54 -16.72 -50.80 20.67
CA ASP A 54 -15.63 -50.55 19.75
C ASP A 54 -15.25 -49.06 19.64
N TYR A 55 -15.86 -48.17 20.43
CA TYR A 55 -15.53 -46.75 20.40
C TYR A 55 -14.12 -46.48 20.90
N VAL A 56 -13.32 -45.83 20.06
CA VAL A 56 -12.04 -45.24 20.45
C VAL A 56 -12.07 -43.78 20.04
N PRO A 57 -12.00 -42.83 20.99
CA PRO A 57 -12.01 -41.42 20.66
C PRO A 57 -10.76 -41.07 19.85
N ILE A 58 -10.94 -40.32 18.76
CA ILE A 58 -9.84 -39.75 18.00
C ILE A 58 -9.29 -38.57 18.82
N GLU A 59 -8.01 -38.65 19.20
CA GLU A 59 -7.39 -37.61 20.03
C GLU A 59 -7.33 -36.28 19.26
N PRO A 60 -7.83 -35.17 19.82
CA PRO A 60 -7.81 -33.87 19.14
C PRO A 60 -6.43 -33.20 19.12
N ASP A 61 -5.53 -33.57 20.03
CA ASP A 61 -4.12 -33.11 20.07
C ASP A 61 -3.23 -34.34 20.26
N GLY A 62 -2.91 -35.01 19.15
CA GLY A 62 -2.20 -36.28 19.12
C GLY A 62 -0.81 -36.19 18.51
N TYR A 63 -0.31 -37.32 18.05
CA TYR A 63 0.95 -37.44 17.34
C TYR A 63 0.77 -38.24 16.05
N LEU A 64 1.58 -37.95 15.05
CA LEU A 64 1.61 -38.68 13.80
C LEU A 64 2.96 -39.36 13.65
N ILE A 65 2.96 -40.68 13.51
CA ILE A 65 4.19 -41.48 13.33
C ILE A 65 4.18 -42.10 11.95
N PHE A 66 5.21 -41.83 11.16
CA PHE A 66 5.54 -42.58 9.96
C PHE A 66 6.66 -43.55 10.29
N ARG A 67 6.46 -44.83 10.01
CA ARG A 67 7.46 -45.87 10.24
C ARG A 67 7.66 -46.67 8.96
N PHE A 68 8.92 -46.97 8.66
CA PHE A 68 9.31 -47.82 7.54
C PHE A 68 10.33 -48.84 8.02
N ASP A 69 9.94 -50.11 7.99
CA ASP A 69 10.76 -51.25 8.38
C ASP A 69 11.26 -51.94 7.11
N THR A 70 12.58 -52.10 6.97
CA THR A 70 13.19 -52.89 5.89
C THR A 70 13.94 -54.08 6.47
N ALA A 71 13.70 -55.25 5.91
CA ALA A 71 14.41 -56.48 6.19
C ALA A 71 15.19 -56.89 4.93
N LYS A 72 16.52 -56.92 5.05
CA LYS A 72 17.41 -57.48 4.04
C LYS A 72 17.64 -58.94 4.37
N ILE A 73 17.21 -59.84 3.49
CA ILE A 73 17.37 -61.29 3.62
C ILE A 73 18.50 -61.69 2.67
N SER A 74 19.63 -62.13 3.21
CA SER A 74 20.75 -62.67 2.43
C SER A 74 20.90 -64.16 2.68
N THR A 75 20.83 -64.95 1.61
CA THR A 75 21.10 -66.39 1.66
C THR A 75 22.49 -66.63 1.09
N ASP A 76 23.37 -67.22 1.90
CA ASP A 76 24.70 -67.62 1.43
C ASP A 76 24.65 -68.89 0.56
N GLY A 77 25.77 -69.25 -0.06
CA GLY A 77 25.89 -70.44 -0.90
C GLY A 77 25.66 -71.77 -0.16
N ASN A 78 25.54 -71.75 1.16
CA ASN A 78 25.25 -72.91 2.02
C ASN A 78 23.78 -72.95 2.47
N GLY A 79 22.95 -72.01 2.02
CA GLY A 79 21.54 -71.92 2.42
C GLY A 79 21.30 -71.29 3.79
N ILE A 80 22.33 -70.70 4.42
CA ILE A 80 22.19 -69.98 5.68
C ILE A 80 21.64 -68.59 5.37
N THR A 81 20.47 -68.30 5.93
CA THR A 81 19.80 -67.01 5.78
C THR A 81 20.19 -66.07 6.92
N SER A 82 20.71 -64.89 6.60
CA SER A 82 20.91 -63.79 7.55
C SER A 82 19.93 -62.66 7.25
N THR A 83 19.30 -62.13 8.31
CA THR A 83 18.34 -61.02 8.21
C THR A 83 18.88 -59.79 8.90
N THR A 84 19.02 -58.68 8.17
CA THR A 84 19.35 -57.38 8.76
C THR A 84 18.12 -56.48 8.70
N ASN A 85 17.65 -56.01 9.86
CA ASN A 85 16.50 -55.13 9.97
C ASN A 85 16.95 -53.68 10.16
N LYS A 86 16.36 -52.75 9.40
CA LYS A 86 16.56 -51.31 9.56
C LYS A 86 15.18 -50.66 9.70
N ARG A 87 15.00 -49.87 10.77
CA ARG A 87 13.79 -49.10 11.03
C ARG A 87 14.09 -47.62 10.87
N VAL A 88 13.28 -46.92 10.09
CA VAL A 88 13.26 -45.46 10.01
C VAL A 88 11.92 -44.97 10.54
N GLU A 89 11.95 -43.98 11.43
CA GLU A 89 10.75 -43.43 12.06
C GLU A 89 10.80 -41.91 12.07
N ILE A 90 9.67 -41.29 11.75
CA ILE A 90 9.44 -39.84 11.85
C ILE A 90 8.25 -39.64 12.78
N VAL A 91 8.46 -38.87 13.84
CA VAL A 91 7.45 -38.57 14.86
C VAL A 91 7.14 -37.08 14.82
N MET A 92 5.86 -36.74 14.66
CA MET A 92 5.36 -35.38 14.75
C MET A 92 4.40 -35.27 15.94
N GLN A 93 4.63 -34.30 16.80
CA GLN A 93 3.82 -34.07 18.00
C GLN A 93 2.86 -32.91 17.80
N SER A 94 1.85 -32.81 18.66
CA SER A 94 0.83 -31.75 18.64
C SER A 94 0.05 -31.67 17.31
N CYS A 95 -0.17 -32.81 16.67
CA CYS A 95 -0.95 -32.91 15.45
C CYS A 95 -2.45 -32.87 15.77
N ARG A 96 -3.24 -32.28 14.88
CA ARG A 96 -4.69 -32.14 15.09
C ARG A 96 -5.51 -32.60 13.87
N PRO A 97 -6.40 -33.59 14.01
CA PRO A 97 -7.36 -33.94 12.98
C PRO A 97 -8.38 -32.79 12.83
N ASP A 98 -8.76 -32.55 11.59
CA ASP A 98 -9.83 -31.63 11.24
C ASP A 98 -11.07 -32.40 10.79
N LYS A 99 -11.87 -31.86 9.86
CA LYS A 99 -13.15 -32.46 9.50
C LYS A 99 -12.96 -33.69 8.62
N ALA A 100 -13.42 -34.84 9.11
CA ALA A 100 -13.51 -36.07 8.34
C ALA A 100 -14.51 -35.93 7.17
N SER A 101 -14.15 -36.48 6.02
CA SER A 101 -15.05 -36.65 4.88
C SER A 101 -15.28 -38.13 4.61
N VAL A 102 -16.54 -38.51 4.39
CA VAL A 102 -16.94 -39.90 4.18
C VAL A 102 -17.25 -40.10 2.70
N ARG A 103 -16.58 -41.07 2.07
CA ARG A 103 -16.93 -41.52 0.71
C ARG A 103 -17.48 -42.93 0.78
N ARG A 104 -18.73 -43.09 0.35
CA ARG A 104 -19.39 -44.39 0.17
C ARG A 104 -19.42 -44.75 -1.30
N SER A 105 -18.90 -45.93 -1.63
CA SER A 105 -19.07 -46.59 -2.92
C SER A 105 -19.97 -47.82 -2.74
N ALA A 106 -20.34 -48.48 -3.85
CA ALA A 106 -21.16 -49.70 -3.80
C ALA A 106 -20.46 -50.87 -3.07
N SER A 107 -19.13 -50.85 -2.97
CA SER A 107 -18.31 -51.95 -2.41
C SER A 107 -17.46 -51.57 -1.21
N SER A 108 -17.32 -50.28 -0.88
CA SER A 108 -16.53 -49.82 0.27
C SER A 108 -17.01 -48.46 0.80
N GLU A 109 -16.86 -48.27 2.11
CA GLU A 109 -16.96 -46.97 2.77
C GLU A 109 -15.56 -46.63 3.28
N ASN A 110 -14.99 -45.51 2.84
CA ASN A 110 -13.68 -45.03 3.28
C ASN A 110 -13.83 -43.63 3.87
N TRP A 111 -13.13 -43.36 4.96
CA TRP A 111 -13.10 -42.02 5.57
C TRP A 111 -11.75 -41.38 5.29
N THR A 112 -11.78 -40.10 4.89
CA THR A 112 -10.58 -39.29 4.68
C THR A 112 -10.54 -38.18 5.72
N ILE A 113 -9.50 -38.17 6.54
CA ILE A 113 -9.31 -37.19 7.61
C ILE A 113 -8.01 -36.41 7.36
N PRO A 114 -8.09 -35.08 7.15
CA PRO A 114 -6.90 -34.24 7.18
C PRO A 114 -6.43 -34.05 8.61
N VAL A 115 -5.13 -34.25 8.84
CA VAL A 115 -4.44 -34.02 10.11
C VAL A 115 -3.40 -32.93 9.90
N TYR A 116 -3.51 -31.85 10.67
CA TYR A 116 -2.59 -30.73 10.64
C TYR A 116 -1.40 -30.93 11.59
N ASP A 117 -0.22 -30.45 11.20
CA ASP A 117 0.93 -30.35 12.10
C ASP A 117 0.74 -29.27 13.18
N ARG A 118 1.67 -29.17 14.13
CA ARG A 118 1.60 -28.24 15.27
C ARG A 118 1.41 -26.77 14.91
N ARG A 119 1.69 -26.34 13.66
CA ARG A 119 1.51 -24.96 13.22
C ARG A 119 0.03 -24.57 13.13
N TRP A 120 -0.91 -25.52 13.27
CA TRP A 120 -2.31 -25.19 13.47
C TRP A 120 -2.51 -24.25 14.68
N LYS A 121 -1.59 -24.30 15.67
CA LYS A 121 -1.57 -23.42 16.85
C LYS A 121 -1.11 -21.99 16.50
N TRP A 122 -0.31 -21.80 15.45
CA TRP A 122 0.32 -20.53 15.07
C TRP A 122 -0.65 -19.47 14.55
N LYS A 123 -1.85 -19.87 14.13
CA LYS A 123 -2.91 -18.94 13.73
C LYS A 123 -3.56 -18.22 14.93
N PHE A 124 -3.29 -18.68 16.15
CA PHE A 124 -3.84 -18.11 17.38
C PHE A 124 -2.81 -17.21 18.07
N GLY A 125 -3.31 -16.39 19.00
CA GLY A 125 -2.51 -15.38 19.69
C GLY A 125 -2.57 -14.02 18.99
N SER A 126 -2.13 -13.00 19.71
CA SER A 126 -2.05 -11.63 19.20
C SER A 126 -0.77 -11.01 19.68
N PHE A 127 0.01 -10.46 18.76
CA PHE A 127 1.22 -9.72 19.07
C PHE A 127 1.05 -8.26 18.68
N SER A 128 1.49 -7.37 19.57
CA SER A 128 1.38 -5.92 19.35
C SER A 128 2.65 -5.23 19.77
N GLY A 129 3.08 -4.28 18.97
CA GLY A 129 4.21 -3.42 19.27
C GLY A 129 4.68 -2.65 18.05
N HIS A 130 5.50 -1.65 18.32
CA HIS A 130 6.05 -0.76 17.29
C HIS A 130 7.54 -0.60 17.57
N TRP A 131 8.38 -1.20 16.73
CA TRP A 131 9.84 -1.23 16.89
C TRP A 131 10.55 -0.58 15.73
N ASN A 132 11.81 -0.22 15.94
CA ASN A 132 12.65 0.52 14.99
C ASN A 132 11.99 1.82 14.50
N VAL A 133 11.12 2.39 15.34
CA VAL A 133 10.41 3.63 15.04
C VAL A 133 11.43 4.73 14.84
N LYS A 134 11.42 5.30 13.63
CA LYS A 134 12.31 6.40 13.31
C LYS A 134 11.70 7.68 13.88
N LYS A 135 12.16 8.07 15.07
CA LYS A 135 11.92 9.41 15.58
C LYS A 135 13.10 10.25 15.19
N ASN A 136 12.87 11.06 14.18
CA ASN A 136 13.85 11.99 13.67
C ASN A 136 14.93 11.34 12.79
N GLY A 137 14.55 10.40 11.91
CA GLY A 137 15.50 9.66 11.06
C GLY A 137 16.43 8.72 11.83
N VAL A 138 16.59 8.96 13.13
CA VAL A 138 17.26 8.13 14.10
C VAL A 138 16.23 7.17 14.70
N ILE A 139 16.62 5.92 14.80
CA ILE A 139 15.81 4.92 15.48
C ILE A 139 15.77 5.28 16.97
N GLU A 140 14.57 5.30 17.55
CA GLU A 140 14.44 5.52 18.99
C GLU A 140 15.19 4.41 19.73
N LYS A 141 16.33 4.74 20.38
CA LYS A 141 17.28 3.76 20.95
C LYS A 141 16.62 2.69 21.85
N ARG A 142 15.54 3.05 22.57
CA ARG A 142 14.79 2.11 23.43
C ARG A 142 13.98 1.07 22.64
N LYS A 143 13.65 1.36 21.39
CA LYS A 143 12.86 0.55 20.46
C LYS A 143 13.70 -0.06 19.34
N GLU A 144 15.02 0.20 19.34
CA GLU A 144 15.94 -0.38 18.39
C GLU A 144 16.00 -1.89 18.62
N LYS A 145 15.68 -2.66 17.58
CA LYS A 145 15.70 -4.11 17.57
C LYS A 145 16.25 -4.64 16.27
N THR A 146 17.12 -5.64 16.35
CA THR A 146 17.63 -6.34 15.17
C THR A 146 16.55 -7.23 14.56
N ALA A 147 16.68 -7.59 13.29
CA ALA A 147 15.75 -8.54 12.64
C ALA A 147 15.67 -9.87 13.42
N ARG A 148 16.80 -10.31 13.99
CA ARG A 148 16.88 -11.50 14.84
C ARG A 148 16.11 -11.34 16.15
N GLU A 149 16.26 -10.20 16.84
CA GLU A 149 15.51 -9.95 18.07
C GLU A 149 14.00 -9.88 17.80
N LEU A 150 13.59 -9.24 16.71
CA LEU A 150 12.18 -9.20 16.30
C LEU A 150 11.63 -10.59 15.98
N ALA A 151 12.41 -11.43 15.28
CA ALA A 151 12.02 -12.80 14.99
C ALA A 151 11.88 -13.65 16.27
N ASN A 152 12.81 -13.51 17.22
CA ASN A 152 12.73 -14.17 18.52
C ASN A 152 11.47 -13.75 19.29
N LEU A 153 11.15 -12.46 19.33
CA LEU A 153 9.94 -11.96 19.98
C LEU A 153 8.67 -12.57 19.39
N CYS A 154 8.60 -12.71 18.06
CA CYS A 154 7.46 -13.38 17.42
C CYS A 154 7.38 -14.87 17.80
N LEU A 155 8.51 -15.60 17.78
CA LEU A 155 8.56 -17.03 18.12
C LEU A 155 8.21 -17.28 19.58
N GLU A 156 8.70 -16.45 20.51
CA GLU A 156 8.33 -16.48 21.92
C GLU A 156 6.84 -16.20 22.11
N ALA A 157 6.28 -15.22 21.40
CA ALA A 157 4.85 -14.92 21.43
C ALA A 157 3.97 -16.04 20.84
N MET A 158 4.50 -16.85 19.93
CA MET A 158 3.83 -18.08 19.43
C MET A 158 3.86 -19.22 20.45
N GLY A 159 4.67 -19.12 21.50
CA GLY A 159 4.91 -20.18 22.47
C GLY A 159 5.93 -21.23 22.01
N GLU A 160 6.69 -20.95 20.95
CA GLU A 160 7.75 -21.83 20.47
C GLU A 160 8.95 -21.80 21.40
N LYS A 161 9.40 -22.97 21.86
CA LYS A 161 10.55 -23.09 22.78
C LYS A 161 11.85 -23.52 22.09
N LYS A 162 11.74 -24.16 20.94
CA LYS A 162 12.86 -24.71 20.17
C LYS A 162 12.91 -24.04 18.81
N TYR A 163 13.76 -23.04 18.70
CA TYR A 163 13.93 -22.31 17.44
C TYR A 163 15.38 -21.87 17.23
N GLU A 164 15.76 -21.71 15.96
CA GLU A 164 17.07 -21.23 15.53
C GLU A 164 16.92 -20.10 14.52
N THR A 165 17.50 -18.94 14.86
CA THR A 165 17.43 -17.72 14.05
C THR A 165 18.81 -17.23 13.63
N LYS A 166 19.84 -18.10 13.66
CA LYS A 166 21.24 -17.70 13.42
C LYS A 166 21.48 -17.21 12.00
N ALA A 167 20.71 -17.68 11.01
CA ALA A 167 20.85 -17.22 9.62
C ALA A 167 20.63 -15.70 9.48
N LEU A 168 19.84 -15.10 10.37
CA LEU A 168 19.64 -13.63 10.40
C LEU A 168 20.88 -12.86 10.87
N ASP A 169 21.87 -13.51 11.48
CA ASP A 169 23.14 -12.85 11.86
C ASP A 169 23.94 -12.41 10.63
N GLU A 170 23.73 -13.03 9.47
CA GLU A 170 24.39 -12.65 8.22
C GLU A 170 24.05 -11.21 7.80
N LEU A 171 22.83 -10.77 8.12
CA LEU A 171 22.40 -9.38 7.92
C LEU A 171 23.23 -8.40 8.77
N GLU A 172 23.84 -8.86 9.85
CA GLU A 172 24.68 -8.04 10.72
C GLU A 172 26.17 -8.18 10.41
N LYS A 173 26.61 -9.38 10.00
CA LYS A 173 28.03 -9.74 9.79
C LYS A 173 28.53 -9.53 8.36
N GLY A 174 27.66 -9.56 7.36
CA GLY A 174 28.03 -9.43 5.94
C GLY A 174 28.76 -8.11 5.67
N LYS A 175 30.08 -8.18 5.42
CA LYS A 175 30.90 -7.01 5.10
C LYS A 175 30.80 -6.59 3.64
N ASP A 176 30.36 -7.49 2.77
CA ASP A 176 30.51 -7.37 1.31
C ASP A 176 29.40 -6.55 0.64
N LEU A 177 28.25 -6.40 1.30
CA LEU A 177 27.15 -5.53 0.86
C LEU A 177 26.97 -4.38 1.87
N PRO A 178 27.58 -3.21 1.64
CA PRO A 178 27.61 -2.09 2.59
C PRO A 178 26.22 -1.61 3.04
N TYR A 179 25.19 -1.80 2.21
CA TYR A 179 23.82 -1.38 2.48
C TYR A 179 23.07 -2.32 3.44
N ARG A 180 23.51 -3.59 3.60
CA ARG A 180 22.91 -4.52 4.58
C ARG A 180 23.42 -4.34 6.00
N LYS A 181 24.58 -3.69 6.19
CA LYS A 181 25.09 -3.35 7.53
C LYS A 181 24.10 -2.41 8.22
N LYS A 182 23.28 -2.97 9.11
CA LYS A 182 22.22 -2.32 9.94
C LYS A 182 20.84 -2.22 9.29
N VAL A 183 20.35 -3.25 8.59
CA VAL A 183 18.91 -3.33 8.32
C VAL A 183 18.16 -3.42 9.65
N ARG A 184 17.34 -2.41 9.93
CA ARG A 184 16.49 -2.27 11.12
C ARG A 184 15.09 -1.94 10.63
N PRO A 185 14.33 -2.95 10.16
CA PRO A 185 13.04 -2.70 9.54
C PRO A 185 12.10 -2.11 10.58
N GLU A 186 11.46 -0.99 10.24
CA GLU A 186 10.39 -0.45 11.07
C GLU A 186 9.17 -1.35 10.95
N VAL A 187 8.68 -1.86 12.07
CA VAL A 187 7.55 -2.78 12.12
C VAL A 187 6.51 -2.26 13.10
N HIS A 188 5.27 -2.15 12.63
CA HIS A 188 4.11 -1.77 13.42
C HIS A 188 3.10 -2.91 13.39
N TRP A 189 3.03 -3.68 14.48
CA TRP A 189 2.10 -4.79 14.65
C TRP A 189 1.01 -4.37 15.63
N ASP A 190 -0.24 -4.41 15.20
CA ASP A 190 -1.41 -4.15 16.04
C ASP A 190 -2.33 -5.37 16.01
N ARG A 191 -2.29 -6.15 17.09
CA ARG A 191 -3.08 -7.38 17.28
C ARG A 191 -2.97 -8.40 16.13
N ILE A 192 -1.80 -8.48 15.49
CA ILE A 192 -1.53 -9.40 14.38
C ILE A 192 -1.12 -10.77 14.95
N PRO A 193 -1.53 -11.90 14.34
CA PRO A 193 -1.00 -13.22 14.69
C PRO A 193 0.53 -13.24 14.60
N PRO A 194 1.27 -13.66 15.64
CA PRO A 194 2.72 -13.50 15.65
C PRO A 194 3.44 -14.28 14.53
N ALA A 195 2.86 -15.39 14.06
CA ALA A 195 3.38 -16.12 12.91
C ALA A 195 3.27 -15.31 11.61
N GLN A 196 2.17 -14.58 11.41
CA GLN A 196 2.02 -13.67 10.27
C GLN A 196 3.05 -12.55 10.34
N ALA A 197 3.21 -11.91 11.51
CA ALA A 197 4.21 -10.87 11.74
C ALA A 197 5.65 -11.37 11.45
N LEU A 198 5.98 -12.59 11.90
CA LEU A 198 7.26 -13.25 11.61
C LEU A 198 7.44 -13.46 10.10
N SER A 199 6.43 -14.03 9.43
CA SER A 199 6.47 -14.32 7.99
C SER A 199 6.68 -13.05 7.16
N GLU A 200 5.94 -11.98 7.45
CA GLU A 200 6.07 -10.68 6.79
C GLU A 200 7.48 -10.09 6.99
N LEU A 201 8.01 -10.16 8.22
CA LEU A 201 9.36 -9.71 8.54
C LEU A 201 10.42 -10.48 7.75
N VAL A 202 10.46 -11.81 7.86
CA VAL A 202 11.56 -12.61 7.29
C VAL A 202 11.47 -12.69 5.77
N THR A 203 10.27 -12.76 5.20
CA THR A 203 10.05 -12.82 3.74
C THR A 203 10.51 -11.53 3.07
N SER A 204 10.29 -10.38 3.72
CA SER A 204 10.78 -9.08 3.22
C SER A 204 12.30 -8.98 3.21
N LEU A 205 12.99 -9.82 3.99
CA LEU A 205 14.45 -9.85 4.10
C LEU A 205 15.09 -10.97 3.26
N GLY A 206 14.29 -11.73 2.50
CA GLY A 206 14.76 -12.86 1.69
C GLY A 206 15.01 -14.15 2.50
N TYR A 207 14.33 -14.32 3.63
CA TYR A 207 14.37 -15.53 4.46
C TYR A 207 12.99 -16.18 4.53
N ARG A 208 12.94 -17.44 4.99
CA ARG A 208 11.72 -18.21 5.17
C ARG A 208 11.69 -18.91 6.53
N VAL A 209 10.49 -19.17 7.02
CA VAL A 209 10.27 -19.97 8.23
C VAL A 209 10.18 -21.44 7.82
N CYS A 210 10.99 -22.30 8.44
CA CYS A 210 11.02 -23.74 8.20
C CYS A 210 10.74 -24.46 9.53
N LEU A 211 9.87 -25.46 9.51
CA LEU A 211 9.75 -26.40 10.62
C LEU A 211 10.53 -27.66 10.22
N ASP A 212 11.38 -28.19 11.10
CA ASP A 212 12.20 -29.39 10.85
C ASP A 212 11.56 -30.67 11.39
N TRP A 213 12.07 -31.84 10.98
CA TRP A 213 11.66 -33.12 11.57
C TRP A 213 12.13 -33.30 13.02
N ASN A 214 13.04 -32.45 13.50
CA ASN A 214 13.52 -32.43 14.88
C ASN A 214 12.67 -31.54 15.80
N ASP A 215 11.52 -31.05 15.32
CA ASP A 215 10.61 -30.20 16.10
C ASP A 215 11.21 -28.83 16.47
N ILE A 216 12.16 -28.36 15.63
CA ILE A 216 12.84 -27.06 15.72
C ILE A 216 12.31 -26.16 14.61
N VAL A 217 11.98 -24.91 14.94
CA VAL A 217 11.66 -23.88 13.95
C VAL A 217 12.95 -23.18 13.53
N ARG A 218 13.32 -23.25 12.24
CA ARG A 218 14.47 -22.56 11.68
C ARG A 218 14.03 -21.39 10.81
N ILE A 219 14.90 -20.40 10.71
CA ILE A 219 14.80 -19.34 9.70
C ILE A 219 15.96 -19.56 8.73
N GLU A 220 15.64 -19.84 7.48
CA GLU A 220 16.63 -20.16 6.45
C GLU A 220 16.57 -19.16 5.29
N LYS A 221 17.69 -18.95 4.60
CA LYS A 221 17.81 -17.99 3.51
C LYS A 221 17.19 -18.53 2.23
N TYR A 222 16.47 -17.70 1.49
CA TYR A 222 15.77 -18.16 0.30
C TYR A 222 16.71 -18.73 -0.77
N GLY A 223 16.40 -19.94 -1.26
CA GLY A 223 17.13 -20.60 -2.34
C GLY A 223 18.43 -21.27 -1.95
N GLU A 224 18.86 -21.16 -0.69
CA GLU A 224 20.10 -21.77 -0.19
C GLU A 224 19.80 -23.04 0.60
N GLY A 225 20.51 -24.12 0.28
CA GLY A 225 20.23 -25.43 0.82
C GLY A 225 21.03 -26.54 0.14
N GLU A 226 20.91 -27.74 0.69
CA GLU A 226 21.59 -28.93 0.18
C GLU A 226 21.04 -29.35 -1.19
N LEU A 227 21.86 -30.09 -1.94
CA LEU A 227 21.41 -30.74 -3.17
C LEU A 227 20.53 -31.95 -2.83
N LEU A 228 19.66 -32.31 -3.77
CA LEU A 228 18.84 -33.51 -3.62
C LEU A 228 19.73 -34.76 -3.49
N PRO A 229 19.47 -35.66 -2.51
CA PRO A 229 20.21 -36.90 -2.39
C PRO A 229 20.13 -37.73 -3.67
N THR A 230 21.22 -38.40 -4.05
CA THR A 230 21.26 -39.30 -5.20
C THR A 230 20.95 -40.75 -4.85
N ASP A 231 21.04 -41.10 -3.56
CA ASP A 231 20.86 -42.47 -3.08
C ASP A 231 19.38 -42.85 -3.00
N ASP A 232 19.05 -44.09 -3.40
CA ASP A 232 17.68 -44.65 -3.42
C ASP A 232 16.65 -43.83 -4.24
N LEU A 233 17.13 -43.07 -5.23
CA LEU A 233 16.30 -42.33 -6.16
C LEU A 233 15.62 -43.29 -7.15
N MET A 234 14.29 -43.38 -7.09
CA MET A 234 13.49 -44.19 -8.02
C MET A 234 13.26 -43.45 -9.33
N SER A 235 12.96 -42.15 -9.23
CA SER A 235 12.82 -41.26 -10.38
C SER A 235 13.20 -39.85 -9.97
N GLY A 236 13.98 -39.18 -10.82
CA GLY A 236 14.33 -37.77 -10.66
C GLY A 236 13.93 -37.00 -11.91
N GLY A 237 13.26 -35.87 -11.72
CA GLY A 237 13.07 -34.87 -12.76
C GLY A 237 14.05 -33.73 -12.50
N PHE A 238 15.04 -33.58 -13.38
CA PHE A 238 15.82 -32.34 -13.44
C PHE A 238 15.08 -31.39 -14.37
N ASP A 239 14.33 -30.47 -13.77
CA ASP A 239 13.72 -29.38 -14.50
C ASP A 239 14.69 -28.19 -14.41
N ALA A 240 15.44 -27.94 -15.48
CA ALA A 240 16.23 -26.73 -15.59
C ALA A 240 15.28 -25.55 -15.82
N ASP A 241 14.73 -24.99 -14.74
CA ASP A 241 14.04 -23.70 -14.82
C ASP A 241 15.12 -22.62 -14.98
N LEU A 242 15.39 -22.26 -16.24
CA LEU A 242 16.35 -21.21 -16.55
C LEU A 242 15.75 -19.89 -16.07
N PRO A 243 16.34 -19.22 -15.06
CA PRO A 243 15.72 -18.04 -14.50
C PRO A 243 15.61 -16.95 -15.57
N GLU A 244 14.41 -16.37 -15.68
CA GLU A 244 14.17 -15.17 -16.48
C GLU A 244 14.78 -13.95 -15.76
N VAL A 245 16.11 -13.86 -15.76
CA VAL A 245 16.82 -12.76 -15.10
C VAL A 245 16.69 -11.49 -15.97
N PRO A 246 16.10 -10.40 -15.45
CA PRO A 246 16.02 -9.14 -16.16
C PRO A 246 17.41 -8.47 -16.24
N ASP A 247 17.60 -7.61 -17.23
CA ASP A 247 18.86 -6.84 -17.35
C ASP A 247 18.97 -5.72 -16.29
N SER A 248 17.84 -5.24 -15.80
CA SER A 248 17.74 -4.20 -14.77
C SER A 248 16.54 -4.42 -13.85
N VAL A 249 16.64 -3.95 -12.61
CA VAL A 249 15.53 -3.88 -11.66
C VAL A 249 15.32 -2.41 -11.31
N THR A 250 14.06 -1.95 -11.34
CA THR A 250 13.72 -0.55 -11.08
C THR A 250 12.77 -0.48 -9.89
N VAL A 251 13.26 0.03 -8.77
CA VAL A 251 12.40 0.30 -7.60
C VAL A 251 11.64 1.59 -7.84
N LEU A 252 10.32 1.52 -7.83
CA LEU A 252 9.44 2.69 -7.92
C LEU A 252 8.83 2.95 -6.55
N GLY A 253 9.16 4.11 -5.99
CA GLY A 253 8.55 4.62 -4.79
C GLY A 253 7.05 4.93 -4.95
N GLY A 254 6.42 5.23 -3.81
CA GLY A 254 5.09 5.81 -3.77
C GLY A 254 5.05 7.22 -4.35
N ILE A 255 3.84 7.79 -4.40
CA ILE A 255 3.60 9.15 -4.92
C ILE A 255 4.41 10.17 -4.11
N SER A 256 5.16 11.02 -4.79
CA SER A 256 5.91 12.09 -4.13
C SER A 256 5.01 13.17 -3.56
N TYR A 257 5.37 13.69 -2.38
CA TYR A 257 4.65 14.75 -1.68
C TYR A 257 5.42 16.08 -1.73
N HIS A 258 4.70 17.18 -1.85
CA HIS A 258 5.28 18.52 -1.85
C HIS A 258 4.63 19.35 -0.75
N GLU A 259 5.33 19.54 0.37
CA GLU A 259 4.91 20.46 1.44
C GLU A 259 5.20 21.89 1.00
N ALA A 260 4.12 22.64 0.79
CA ALA A 260 4.13 24.02 0.34
C ALA A 260 3.17 24.84 1.19
N LEU A 261 3.49 26.12 1.36
CA LEU A 261 2.55 27.08 1.90
C LEU A 261 1.60 27.49 0.78
N TRP A 262 0.32 27.22 0.96
CA TRP A 262 -0.73 27.62 0.04
C TRP A 262 -1.43 28.86 0.58
N GLU A 263 -1.51 29.91 -0.21
CA GLU A 263 -2.41 31.03 0.05
C GLU A 263 -3.86 30.54 -0.01
N LEU A 264 -4.68 31.08 0.87
CA LEU A 264 -6.10 30.77 0.94
C LEU A 264 -6.95 31.91 0.39
N GLU A 265 -8.00 31.56 -0.34
CA GLU A 265 -9.01 32.49 -0.84
C GLU A 265 -10.29 32.36 0.00
N PRO A 266 -10.87 33.47 0.49
CA PRO A 266 -12.14 33.43 1.20
C PRO A 266 -13.27 32.99 0.27
N VAL A 267 -14.05 32.00 0.70
CA VAL A 267 -15.19 31.44 -0.05
C VAL A 267 -16.43 31.32 0.81
N GLY A 268 -17.60 31.23 0.17
CA GLY A 268 -18.85 30.90 0.83
C GLY A 268 -19.64 29.85 0.07
N LEU A 269 -20.60 29.24 0.75
CA LEU A 269 -21.57 28.34 0.13
C LEU A 269 -22.73 29.18 -0.41
N ASP A 270 -23.00 29.08 -1.69
CA ASP A 270 -24.06 29.84 -2.34
C ASP A 270 -25.42 29.10 -2.26
N ILE A 271 -26.52 29.77 -2.61
CA ILE A 271 -27.89 29.23 -2.50
C ILE A 271 -28.20 28.07 -3.46
N ASP A 272 -27.31 27.79 -4.41
CA ASP A 272 -27.36 26.62 -5.27
C ASP A 272 -26.52 25.44 -4.77
N GLY A 273 -25.85 25.60 -3.62
CA GLY A 273 -25.00 24.58 -3.02
C GLY A 273 -23.57 24.58 -3.54
N GLU A 274 -23.19 25.52 -4.42
CA GLU A 274 -21.84 25.63 -4.96
C GLU A 274 -20.94 26.53 -4.11
N TRP A 275 -19.65 26.20 -4.04
CA TRP A 275 -18.65 27.01 -3.33
C TRP A 275 -18.02 28.04 -4.27
N ARG A 276 -18.11 29.32 -3.91
CA ARG A 276 -17.57 30.42 -4.73
C ARG A 276 -16.75 31.40 -3.89
N PRO A 277 -15.81 32.17 -4.49
CA PRO A 277 -15.23 33.33 -3.83
C PRO A 277 -16.32 34.20 -3.22
N ILE A 278 -16.07 34.77 -2.04
CA ILE A 278 -17.10 35.54 -1.33
C ILE A 278 -17.71 36.65 -2.19
N ASN A 279 -16.93 37.26 -3.10
CA ASN A 279 -17.38 38.33 -3.99
C ASN A 279 -18.26 37.84 -5.16
N HIS A 280 -18.42 36.53 -5.32
CA HIS A 280 -19.15 35.87 -6.40
C HIS A 280 -20.42 35.18 -5.89
N LEU A 281 -20.78 35.39 -4.62
CA LEU A 281 -21.98 34.81 -4.03
C LEU A 281 -23.20 35.60 -4.48
N SER A 282 -24.32 34.91 -4.72
CA SER A 282 -25.61 35.52 -5.08
C SER A 282 -26.05 36.62 -4.12
N TYR A 283 -25.72 36.46 -2.84
CA TYR A 283 -26.06 37.37 -1.74
C TYR A 283 -24.93 38.35 -1.36
N THR A 284 -23.95 38.54 -2.24
CA THR A 284 -22.92 39.58 -2.05
C THR A 284 -23.62 40.96 -1.93
N PRO A 285 -23.32 41.78 -0.90
CA PRO A 285 -23.91 43.09 -0.74
C PRO A 285 -23.72 43.96 -2.00
N SER A 286 -24.81 44.52 -2.53
CA SER A 286 -24.89 45.06 -3.90
C SER A 286 -24.21 46.41 -4.16
N GLU A 287 -23.32 46.86 -3.28
CA GLU A 287 -22.66 48.16 -3.39
C GLU A 287 -21.19 48.07 -3.85
N LYS A 288 -20.65 49.23 -4.28
CA LYS A 288 -19.27 49.46 -4.73
C LYS A 288 -18.19 49.05 -3.70
N TYR A 289 -18.59 48.67 -2.49
CA TYR A 289 -17.75 48.29 -1.36
C TYR A 289 -17.90 46.81 -0.94
N GLU A 290 -18.67 45.97 -1.65
CA GLU A 290 -18.78 44.51 -1.44
C GLU A 290 -18.96 44.14 0.05
N TRP A 291 -18.13 43.22 0.57
CA TRP A 291 -18.12 42.80 1.97
C TRP A 291 -17.45 43.78 2.94
N LEU A 292 -16.81 44.86 2.45
CA LEU A 292 -16.04 45.80 3.27
C LEU A 292 -16.91 46.61 4.24
N LEU A 293 -18.21 46.75 3.93
CA LEU A 293 -19.19 47.47 4.76
C LEU A 293 -20.01 46.54 5.65
N SER A 294 -19.74 45.23 5.62
CA SER A 294 -20.53 44.24 6.37
C SER A 294 -19.72 43.73 7.57
N ASP A 295 -20.18 44.06 8.77
CA ASP A 295 -19.54 43.61 10.00
C ASP A 295 -19.90 42.13 10.28
N PRO A 296 -18.91 41.21 10.29
CA PRO A 296 -19.15 39.85 10.75
C PRO A 296 -19.43 39.82 12.26
N PRO A 297 -20.30 38.91 12.75
CA PRO A 297 -21.00 37.86 12.01
C PRO A 297 -22.38 38.27 11.47
N ASN A 298 -22.80 39.53 11.63
CA ASN A 298 -24.21 39.91 11.47
C ASN A 298 -24.63 40.29 10.04
N PHE A 299 -23.69 40.72 9.19
CA PHE A 299 -23.94 41.02 7.76
C PHE A 299 -25.23 41.81 7.45
N PRO A 300 -25.41 43.01 8.04
CA PRO A 300 -26.67 43.75 7.98
C PRO A 300 -27.15 44.09 6.56
N GLY A 301 -26.22 44.18 5.59
CA GLY A 301 -26.54 44.43 4.18
C GLY A 301 -27.31 43.31 3.47
N ILE A 302 -27.41 42.11 4.08
CA ILE A 302 -28.21 40.99 3.55
C ILE A 302 -29.65 41.05 4.06
N GLU A 303 -29.85 41.40 5.35
CA GLU A 303 -31.19 41.48 5.97
C GLU A 303 -32.05 42.56 5.31
N GLN A 304 -31.47 43.75 5.14
CA GLN A 304 -32.15 44.91 4.57
C GLN A 304 -31.29 45.48 3.45
N LYS A 305 -31.85 45.57 2.25
CA LYS A 305 -31.19 46.29 1.16
C LYS A 305 -31.14 47.77 1.52
N TYR A 306 -30.03 48.44 1.23
CA TYR A 306 -29.86 49.87 1.54
C TYR A 306 -31.02 50.73 1.04
N ASP A 307 -31.52 50.45 -0.17
CA ASP A 307 -32.65 51.18 -0.75
C ASP A 307 -33.96 50.99 0.05
N GLU A 308 -34.14 49.85 0.70
CA GLU A 308 -35.33 49.59 1.53
C GLU A 308 -35.25 50.29 2.89
N VAL A 309 -34.05 50.39 3.46
CA VAL A 309 -33.78 51.21 4.65
C VAL A 309 -33.99 52.69 4.32
N LYS A 310 -33.46 53.13 3.19
CA LYS A 310 -33.56 54.51 2.73
C LYS A 310 -34.99 54.91 2.37
N ASP A 311 -35.75 54.03 1.73
CA ASP A 311 -37.12 54.29 1.27
C ASP A 311 -38.20 53.81 2.25
N ASN A 312 -37.83 53.25 3.40
CA ASN A 312 -38.73 52.68 4.40
C ASN A 312 -39.71 51.61 3.84
N LYS A 313 -39.25 50.82 2.85
CA LYS A 313 -40.05 49.79 2.17
C LYS A 313 -39.99 48.45 2.90
N LYS A 314 -41.15 47.85 3.20
CA LYS A 314 -41.23 46.47 3.72
C LYS A 314 -41.21 45.46 2.56
N PRO A 315 -40.26 44.51 2.52
CA PRO A 315 -40.25 43.43 1.53
C PRO A 315 -41.43 42.46 1.69
N LYS A 316 -41.78 41.73 0.62
CA LYS A 316 -42.80 40.67 0.66
C LYS A 316 -42.27 39.41 1.36
N ASP A 317 -43.16 38.60 1.93
CA ASP A 317 -42.80 37.40 2.72
C ASP A 317 -41.81 36.43 2.04
N PRO A 318 -41.95 36.08 0.73
CA PRO A 318 -41.00 35.16 0.08
C PRO A 318 -39.59 35.73 -0.05
N ILE A 319 -39.47 37.05 -0.17
CA ILE A 319 -38.18 37.75 -0.24
C ILE A 319 -37.50 37.72 1.13
N ILE A 320 -38.28 37.80 2.21
CA ILE A 320 -37.78 37.73 3.58
C ILE A 320 -37.23 36.33 3.86
N GLU A 321 -37.95 35.27 3.48
CA GLU A 321 -37.47 33.89 3.66
C GLU A 321 -36.20 33.62 2.86
N HIS A 322 -36.15 34.06 1.61
CA HIS A 322 -34.94 33.96 0.77
C HIS A 322 -33.74 34.66 1.42
N ARG A 323 -33.92 35.88 1.95
CA ARG A 323 -32.85 36.61 2.65
C ARG A 323 -32.42 35.95 3.95
N LYS A 324 -33.35 35.36 4.70
CA LYS A 324 -33.01 34.59 5.91
C LYS A 324 -32.12 33.40 5.56
N GLN A 325 -32.40 32.72 4.45
CA GLN A 325 -31.54 31.63 3.96
C GLN A 325 -30.15 32.16 3.54
N GLN A 326 -30.09 33.25 2.77
CA GLN A 326 -28.85 33.91 2.39
C GLN A 326 -28.01 34.34 3.60
N LEU A 327 -28.65 34.97 4.59
CA LEU A 327 -27.99 35.40 5.83
C LEU A 327 -27.45 34.20 6.61
N LYS A 328 -28.23 33.13 6.73
CA LYS A 328 -27.79 31.90 7.40
C LYS A 328 -26.54 31.33 6.72
N LEU A 329 -26.53 31.24 5.38
CA LEU A 329 -25.35 30.78 4.63
C LEU A 329 -24.15 31.71 4.81
N ALA A 330 -24.37 33.03 4.81
CA ALA A 330 -23.32 34.01 5.05
C ALA A 330 -22.72 33.85 6.46
N GLN A 331 -23.56 33.71 7.49
CA GLN A 331 -23.16 33.46 8.88
C GLN A 331 -22.37 32.17 9.05
N GLU A 332 -22.73 31.12 8.31
CA GLU A 332 -22.08 29.82 8.38
C GLU A 332 -20.76 29.73 7.61
N THR A 333 -20.57 30.56 6.56
CA THR A 333 -19.47 30.38 5.61
C THR A 333 -18.62 31.62 5.32
N VAL A 334 -19.19 32.82 5.24
CA VAL A 334 -18.41 34.04 4.91
C VAL A 334 -17.49 34.40 6.07
N PHE A 335 -16.22 34.68 5.76
CA PHE A 335 -15.11 34.82 6.72
C PHE A 335 -14.81 33.57 7.55
N ARG A 336 -15.50 32.46 7.35
CA ARG A 336 -15.25 31.18 8.05
C ARG A 336 -14.62 30.16 7.12
N CYS A 337 -14.93 30.19 5.84
CA CYS A 337 -14.48 29.20 4.87
C CYS A 337 -13.44 29.79 3.92
N TYR A 338 -12.37 29.03 3.74
CA TYR A 338 -11.20 29.43 2.96
C TYR A 338 -10.75 28.26 2.09
N ARG A 339 -10.70 28.44 0.76
CA ARG A 339 -10.21 27.40 -0.17
C ARG A 339 -8.75 27.63 -0.54
N LEU A 340 -8.05 26.56 -0.95
CA LEU A 340 -6.74 26.70 -1.58
C LEU A 340 -6.79 27.62 -2.80
N LYS A 341 -5.82 28.54 -2.88
CA LYS A 341 -5.67 29.49 -3.99
C LYS A 341 -4.45 29.13 -4.85
N TYR A 342 -3.25 29.49 -4.39
CA TYR A 342 -1.97 29.15 -5.04
C TYR A 342 -0.90 28.85 -4.00
N PRO A 343 0.19 28.17 -4.37
CA PRO A 343 1.42 28.18 -3.59
C PRO A 343 1.92 29.63 -3.40
N ALA A 344 2.40 29.93 -2.20
CA ALA A 344 2.86 31.26 -1.80
C ALA A 344 3.96 31.78 -2.74
N GLY A 345 3.84 33.05 -3.12
CA GLY A 345 4.76 33.71 -4.05
C GLY A 345 4.32 33.67 -5.52
N THR A 346 3.21 33.01 -5.83
CA THR A 346 2.58 33.05 -7.16
C THR A 346 1.94 34.41 -7.40
N LYS A 347 2.21 35.05 -8.54
CA LYS A 347 1.61 36.34 -8.92
C LYS A 347 0.48 36.14 -9.92
N GLU A 348 -0.71 36.61 -9.58
CA GLU A 348 -1.86 36.62 -10.50
C GLU A 348 -1.78 37.75 -11.52
N SER A 349 -2.34 37.51 -12.71
CA SER A 349 -2.60 38.57 -13.67
C SER A 349 -3.82 39.38 -13.23
N GLU A 350 -3.62 40.66 -12.90
CA GLU A 350 -4.72 41.56 -12.50
C GLU A 350 -5.83 41.65 -13.56
N VAL A 351 -5.46 41.59 -14.85
CA VAL A 351 -6.42 41.68 -15.97
C VAL A 351 -7.32 40.44 -16.00
N LEU A 352 -6.73 39.26 -15.88
CA LEU A 352 -7.50 38.00 -15.87
C LEU A 352 -8.31 37.87 -14.58
N ARG A 353 -7.79 38.35 -13.44
CA ARG A 353 -8.51 38.36 -12.18
C ARG A 353 -9.78 39.22 -12.28
N LYS A 354 -9.68 40.42 -12.86
CA LYS A 354 -10.85 41.27 -13.12
C LYS A 354 -11.88 40.59 -14.03
N LYS A 355 -11.44 39.93 -15.11
CA LYS A 355 -12.32 39.15 -15.99
C LYS A 355 -13.06 38.04 -15.23
N TYR A 356 -12.34 37.28 -14.40
CA TYR A 356 -12.90 36.23 -13.56
C TYR A 356 -13.92 36.78 -12.54
N ASP A 357 -13.58 37.88 -11.87
CA ASP A 357 -14.46 38.53 -10.90
C ASP A 357 -15.73 39.11 -11.56
N GLU A 358 -15.61 39.69 -12.77
CA GLU A 358 -16.75 40.19 -13.53
C GLU A 358 -17.72 39.09 -13.97
N LEU A 359 -17.21 37.95 -14.43
CA LEU A 359 -18.03 36.78 -14.76
C LEU A 359 -18.68 36.19 -13.51
N GLY A 360 -17.92 36.08 -12.40
CA GLY A 360 -18.43 35.64 -11.11
C GLY A 360 -19.61 36.48 -10.61
N ARG A 361 -19.53 37.81 -10.74
CA ARG A 361 -20.65 38.72 -10.42
C ARG A 361 -21.87 38.53 -11.33
N LYS A 362 -21.67 38.17 -12.60
CA LYS A 362 -22.79 37.86 -13.51
C LYS A 362 -23.47 36.56 -13.12
N VAL A 363 -22.68 35.52 -12.80
CA VAL A 363 -23.19 34.24 -12.27
C VAL A 363 -24.00 34.48 -11.00
N ALA A 364 -23.44 35.22 -10.03
CA ALA A 364 -24.10 35.57 -8.78
C ALA A 364 -25.50 36.18 -9.00
N LYS A 365 -25.62 37.11 -9.94
CA LYS A 365 -26.90 37.77 -10.28
C LYS A 365 -27.94 36.83 -10.87
N GLU A 366 -27.54 35.84 -11.65
CA GLU A 366 -28.47 34.85 -12.21
C GLU A 366 -28.85 33.80 -11.15
N VAL A 367 -27.91 33.41 -10.28
CA VAL A 367 -28.17 32.51 -9.14
C VAL A 367 -29.16 33.15 -8.15
N ASP A 368 -29.02 34.45 -7.83
CA ASP A 368 -29.95 35.23 -6.98
C ASP A 368 -31.37 35.29 -7.56
N LYS A 369 -31.51 35.18 -8.89
CA LYS A 369 -32.83 35.07 -9.56
C LYS A 369 -33.40 33.66 -9.51
N GLY A 370 -32.73 32.72 -8.85
CA GLY A 370 -33.15 31.32 -8.73
C GLY A 370 -32.76 30.44 -9.91
N ILE A 371 -31.94 30.92 -10.85
CA ILE A 371 -31.51 30.13 -12.02
C ILE A 371 -30.38 29.18 -11.59
N ARG A 372 -30.43 27.94 -12.09
CA ARG A 372 -29.47 26.85 -11.85
C ARG A 372 -28.94 26.29 -13.18
N ARG A 373 -27.87 25.48 -13.09
CA ARG A 373 -27.31 24.78 -14.26
C ARG A 373 -28.37 23.84 -14.83
N GLY A 374 -28.61 23.89 -16.14
CA GLY A 374 -29.67 23.16 -16.84
C GLY A 374 -30.97 23.93 -17.04
N ASP A 375 -31.24 25.01 -16.29
CA ASP A 375 -32.48 25.79 -16.43
C ASP A 375 -32.49 26.63 -17.72
N LYS A 376 -31.32 27.19 -18.08
CA LYS A 376 -31.15 28.04 -19.26
C LYS A 376 -29.78 27.82 -19.90
N LYS A 377 -29.76 27.53 -21.20
CA LYS A 377 -28.51 27.42 -22.00
C LYS A 377 -27.60 28.64 -21.88
N SER A 378 -28.17 29.84 -21.73
CA SER A 378 -27.39 31.07 -21.54
C SER A 378 -26.64 31.11 -20.21
N PHE A 379 -27.23 30.52 -19.16
CA PHE A 379 -26.59 30.41 -17.85
C PHE A 379 -25.53 29.31 -17.84
N ASP A 380 -25.78 28.17 -18.49
CA ASP A 380 -24.77 27.12 -18.65
C ASP A 380 -23.53 27.66 -19.36
N LYS A 381 -23.72 28.40 -20.46
CA LYS A 381 -22.62 29.06 -21.16
C LYS A 381 -21.88 30.06 -20.25
N LEU A 382 -22.61 30.85 -19.46
CA LEU A 382 -22.00 31.80 -18.53
C LEU A 382 -21.17 31.10 -17.44
N MET A 383 -21.65 29.95 -16.95
CA MET A 383 -20.92 29.10 -16.01
C MET A 383 -19.66 28.50 -16.65
N ASP A 384 -19.76 28.01 -17.89
CA ASP A 384 -18.60 27.49 -18.62
C ASP A 384 -17.56 28.59 -18.86
N ASP A 385 -17.97 29.80 -19.27
CA ASP A 385 -17.10 30.96 -19.44
C ASP A 385 -16.42 31.36 -18.10
N TYR A 386 -17.15 31.25 -16.98
CA TYR A 386 -16.65 31.52 -15.64
C TYR A 386 -15.61 30.49 -15.17
N GLU A 387 -15.88 29.20 -15.38
CA GLU A 387 -14.94 28.10 -15.09
C GLU A 387 -13.68 28.22 -15.96
N GLU A 388 -13.83 28.51 -17.26
CA GLU A 388 -12.72 28.72 -18.19
C GLU A 388 -11.85 29.90 -17.79
N ALA A 389 -12.45 31.04 -17.41
CA ALA A 389 -11.71 32.20 -16.92
C ALA A 389 -10.90 31.89 -15.65
N GLY A 390 -11.43 31.03 -14.76
CA GLY A 390 -10.71 30.54 -13.59
C GLY A 390 -9.50 29.68 -13.97
N ARG A 391 -9.66 28.75 -14.92
CA ARG A 391 -8.56 27.93 -15.44
C ARG A 391 -7.50 28.76 -16.16
N GLU A 392 -7.92 29.73 -16.97
CA GLU A 392 -7.03 30.66 -17.69
C GLU A 392 -6.19 31.49 -16.70
N LEU A 393 -6.84 32.02 -15.65
CA LEU A 393 -6.18 32.76 -14.58
C LEU A 393 -5.12 31.90 -13.88
N PHE A 394 -5.47 30.67 -13.50
CA PHE A 394 -4.56 29.74 -12.84
C PHE A 394 -3.37 29.37 -13.73
N TYR A 395 -3.64 29.00 -14.98
CA TYR A 395 -2.60 28.62 -15.95
C TYR A 395 -1.62 29.78 -16.20
N LYS A 396 -2.13 31.01 -16.35
CA LYS A 396 -1.30 32.18 -16.61
C LYS A 396 -0.47 32.61 -15.39
N ALA A 397 -1.00 32.41 -14.19
CA ALA A 397 -0.27 32.65 -12.94
C ALA A 397 0.96 31.72 -12.81
N GLY A 398 0.91 30.53 -13.45
CA GLY A 398 2.01 29.57 -13.50
C GLY A 398 2.51 29.15 -12.12
N PRO A 399 1.61 28.70 -11.20
CA PRO A 399 1.97 28.39 -9.83
C PRO A 399 3.10 27.37 -9.75
N ILE A 400 4.13 27.69 -8.98
CA ILE A 400 5.33 26.87 -8.83
C ILE A 400 5.22 26.10 -7.52
N LEU A 401 5.38 24.77 -7.60
CA LEU A 401 5.55 23.96 -6.41
C LEU A 401 7.02 23.82 -6.02
N PRO A 402 7.31 23.83 -4.72
CA PRO A 402 8.64 23.51 -4.23
C PRO A 402 8.98 22.05 -4.54
N GLY A 403 10.12 21.82 -5.16
CA GLY A 403 10.52 20.48 -5.57
C GLY A 403 11.77 20.47 -6.44
N PRO A 404 12.16 19.29 -6.95
CA PRO A 404 13.29 19.15 -7.84
C PRO A 404 12.93 19.82 -9.17
N LYS A 405 13.91 20.47 -9.78
CA LYS A 405 13.73 21.03 -11.10
C LYS A 405 13.54 19.91 -12.12
N VAL A 406 12.46 19.98 -12.88
CA VAL A 406 12.14 19.03 -13.96
C VAL A 406 12.99 19.38 -15.18
N THR A 407 13.60 18.37 -15.77
CA THR A 407 14.27 18.52 -17.07
C THR A 407 13.20 18.70 -18.15
N ASN A 408 13.11 19.88 -18.73
CA ASN A 408 12.18 20.15 -19.81
C ASN A 408 12.58 19.28 -21.03
N PRO A 409 11.68 18.42 -21.55
CA PRO A 409 12.03 17.45 -22.59
C PRO A 409 12.41 18.12 -23.92
N LYS A 410 11.97 19.36 -24.16
CA LYS A 410 12.30 20.11 -25.37
C LYS A 410 13.64 20.83 -25.28
N THR A 411 13.98 21.35 -24.10
CA THR A 411 15.16 22.22 -23.92
C THR A 411 16.32 21.56 -23.18
N GLY A 412 16.07 20.43 -22.50
CA GLY A 412 17.02 19.77 -21.59
C GLY A 412 17.35 20.59 -20.33
N LYS A 413 16.74 21.77 -20.14
CA LYS A 413 17.00 22.63 -18.99
C LYS A 413 16.17 22.19 -17.79
N LYS A 414 16.77 22.28 -16.60
CA LYS A 414 16.10 22.08 -15.32
C LYS A 414 15.26 23.30 -14.98
N GLU A 415 13.94 23.16 -15.02
CA GLU A 415 12.94 24.21 -14.75
C GLU A 415 12.12 23.87 -13.50
N ASP A 416 11.57 24.86 -12.81
CA ASP A 416 10.73 24.62 -11.62
C ASP A 416 9.41 23.93 -11.99
N TYR A 417 8.87 23.15 -11.06
CA TYR A 417 7.63 22.40 -11.30
C TYR A 417 6.43 23.36 -11.34
N LYS A 418 5.87 23.57 -12.53
CA LYS A 418 4.68 24.39 -12.73
C LYS A 418 3.43 23.53 -12.71
N LEU A 419 2.48 23.89 -11.85
CA LEU A 419 1.14 23.35 -11.87
C LEU A 419 0.39 23.91 -13.08
N ALA A 420 -0.12 23.02 -13.92
CA ALA A 420 -0.96 23.40 -15.07
C ALA A 420 -2.41 23.65 -14.63
N LEU A 421 -2.90 22.88 -13.65
CA LEU A 421 -4.26 22.91 -13.15
C LEU A 421 -4.28 22.58 -11.65
N LEU A 422 -5.19 23.19 -10.89
CA LEU A 422 -5.33 22.90 -9.46
C LEU A 422 -5.78 21.45 -9.24
N GLU A 423 -6.55 20.89 -10.17
CA GLU A 423 -7.04 19.51 -10.15
C GLU A 423 -5.92 18.46 -10.24
N GLN A 424 -4.69 18.88 -10.57
CA GLN A 424 -3.48 18.04 -10.46
C GLN A 424 -3.12 17.75 -9.00
N VAL A 425 -3.54 18.58 -8.06
CA VAL A 425 -3.47 18.28 -6.64
C VAL A 425 -4.56 17.27 -6.33
N LEU A 426 -4.17 16.08 -5.83
CA LEU A 426 -5.16 15.11 -5.35
C LEU A 426 -5.94 15.73 -4.17
N PRO A 427 -7.24 15.46 -4.01
CA PRO A 427 -7.96 15.89 -2.82
C PRO A 427 -7.31 15.26 -1.58
N CYS A 428 -6.79 16.08 -0.67
CA CYS A 428 -5.91 15.61 0.41
C CYS A 428 -6.20 16.33 1.71
N PHE A 429 -7.13 15.83 2.54
CA PHE A 429 -7.53 16.63 3.71
C PHE A 429 -8.18 15.89 4.88
N GLU A 430 -8.26 14.55 4.86
CA GLU A 430 -8.59 13.79 6.08
C GLU A 430 -7.55 12.71 6.44
N THR A 431 -7.11 11.86 5.51
CA THR A 431 -6.17 10.76 5.84
C THR A 431 -4.71 11.01 5.42
N ARG A 432 -4.47 11.90 4.45
CA ARG A 432 -3.14 12.13 3.84
C ARG A 432 -2.52 13.51 4.08
N ALA A 433 -3.33 14.53 4.40
CA ALA A 433 -2.84 15.88 4.77
C ALA A 433 -1.98 15.90 6.05
N GLY A 434 -2.00 14.80 6.80
CA GLY A 434 -1.09 14.61 7.91
C GLY A 434 0.36 14.47 7.44
N LEU A 435 0.67 13.99 6.24
CA LEU A 435 2.07 13.70 5.91
C LEU A 435 2.85 15.00 5.67
N ALA A 436 3.97 15.20 6.34
CA ALA A 436 4.87 16.33 6.18
C ALA A 436 6.31 15.88 6.46
N ILE A 437 7.30 16.65 6.04
CA ILE A 437 8.68 16.36 6.44
C ILE A 437 8.92 16.98 7.81
N ASP A 438 9.52 16.21 8.71
CA ASP A 438 10.01 16.77 9.95
C ASP A 438 11.27 17.61 9.68
N PRO A 439 11.26 18.91 9.96
CA PRO A 439 12.35 19.81 9.59
C PRO A 439 13.68 19.49 10.29
N ILE A 440 13.66 18.77 11.41
CA ILE A 440 14.87 18.38 12.16
C ILE A 440 15.55 17.19 11.47
N THR A 441 14.81 16.44 10.65
CA THR A 441 15.08 15.01 10.47
C THR A 441 14.94 14.55 9.05
N GLY A 442 14.24 15.34 8.24
CA GLY A 442 13.97 15.01 6.86
C GLY A 442 13.10 13.77 6.69
N SER A 443 12.34 13.30 7.68
CA SER A 443 11.49 12.09 7.53
C SER A 443 10.03 12.42 7.34
N LEU A 444 9.30 11.58 6.59
CA LEU A 444 7.85 11.72 6.41
C LEU A 444 7.12 11.37 7.72
N LYS A 445 6.37 12.31 8.31
CA LYS A 445 5.59 12.10 9.54
C LYS A 445 4.19 12.64 9.39
N ARG A 446 3.25 12.07 10.18
CA ARG A 446 1.97 12.72 10.41
C ARG A 446 2.17 13.97 11.28
N LYS A 447 1.94 15.15 10.71
CA LYS A 447 1.98 16.50 11.25
C LYS A 447 0.61 17.11 11.03
N ASP A 448 0.12 17.84 12.02
CA ASP A 448 -1.14 18.56 11.86
C ASP A 448 -0.98 19.64 10.79
N THR A 449 -2.07 19.92 10.08
CA THR A 449 -2.15 21.04 9.15
C THR A 449 -1.81 22.34 9.92
N ILE A 450 -0.92 23.15 9.36
CA ILE A 450 -0.54 24.42 9.98
C ILE A 450 -1.19 25.54 9.19
N VAL A 451 -2.20 26.15 9.79
CA VAL A 451 -2.81 27.38 9.25
C VAL A 451 -2.17 28.57 9.93
N LEU A 452 -1.73 29.53 9.13
CA LEU A 452 -1.08 30.75 9.58
C LEU A 452 -1.64 31.96 8.84
N GLY A 453 -1.60 33.13 9.45
CA GLY A 453 -2.00 34.35 8.74
C GLY A 453 -2.19 35.56 9.63
N GLU A 454 -2.94 36.52 9.10
CA GLU A 454 -3.27 37.77 9.76
C GLU A 454 -4.72 37.74 10.23
N ARG A 455 -4.96 37.93 11.53
CA ARG A 455 -6.31 38.04 12.10
C ARG A 455 -6.44 39.22 13.05
N TYR A 456 -7.66 39.70 13.19
CA TYR A 456 -8.05 40.68 14.19
C TYR A 456 -8.07 40.03 15.58
N SER A 457 -7.68 40.79 16.61
CA SER A 457 -7.63 40.35 18.00
C SER A 457 -8.18 41.44 18.91
N ASP A 458 -9.29 41.14 19.59
CA ASP A 458 -9.95 42.05 20.53
C ASP A 458 -9.05 42.40 21.73
N THR A 459 -8.15 41.50 22.09
CA THR A 459 -7.28 41.66 23.28
C THR A 459 -6.25 42.78 23.13
N ARG A 460 -5.90 43.17 21.89
CA ARG A 460 -4.88 44.19 21.61
C ARG A 460 -5.46 45.56 21.27
N GLY A 461 -6.73 45.78 21.56
CA GLY A 461 -7.39 47.08 21.48
C GLY A 461 -7.77 47.50 20.07
N TYR A 462 -6.86 47.45 19.08
CA TYR A 462 -7.11 47.89 17.69
C TYR A 462 -6.12 47.30 16.67
N ASN A 463 -5.58 46.10 16.89
CA ASN A 463 -4.46 45.60 16.08
C ASN A 463 -4.75 44.25 15.40
N THR A 464 -4.46 44.18 14.11
CA THR A 464 -4.27 42.92 13.37
C THR A 464 -3.02 42.22 13.92
N GLU A 465 -3.19 41.02 14.47
CA GLU A 465 -2.08 40.14 14.82
C GLU A 465 -1.49 39.53 13.54
N LEU A 466 -0.17 39.52 13.45
CA LEU A 466 0.57 38.99 12.31
C LEU A 466 1.15 37.61 12.67
N ASN A 467 1.20 36.71 11.69
CA ASN A 467 1.77 35.36 11.81
C ASN A 467 1.12 34.55 12.95
N VAL A 468 -0.20 34.63 13.08
CA VAL A 468 -0.92 33.85 14.08
C VAL A 468 -1.05 32.42 13.60
N TYR A 469 -0.62 31.47 14.43
CA TYR A 469 -0.88 30.05 14.25
C TYR A 469 -2.26 29.72 14.79
N PHE A 470 -3.10 29.12 13.96
CA PHE A 470 -4.41 28.64 14.40
C PHE A 470 -4.26 27.23 14.97
N ARG A 471 -4.83 27.00 16.15
CA ARG A 471 -4.84 25.66 16.75
C ARG A 471 -5.78 24.75 15.96
N ARG A 472 -5.47 23.45 15.95
CA ARG A 472 -6.20 22.46 15.14
C ARG A 472 -7.69 22.38 15.49
N ASP A 473 -8.05 22.65 16.75
CA ASP A 473 -9.42 22.70 17.27
C ASP A 473 -10.20 23.96 16.86
N GLU A 474 -9.55 24.98 16.30
CA GLU A 474 -10.20 26.22 15.84
C GLU A 474 -10.83 26.09 14.43
N TYR A 475 -10.55 24.99 13.71
CA TYR A 475 -11.05 24.78 12.36
C TYR A 475 -11.29 23.30 12.03
N SER A 476 -12.15 23.03 11.07
CA SER A 476 -12.29 21.74 10.39
C SER A 476 -11.86 21.87 8.93
N ILE A 477 -11.66 20.74 8.27
CA ILE A 477 -11.27 20.70 6.86
C ILE A 477 -12.36 19.92 6.10
N ILE A 478 -12.75 20.41 4.94
CA ILE A 478 -13.68 19.76 4.00
C ILE A 478 -12.85 19.23 2.83
N PRO A 479 -12.49 17.94 2.83
CA PRO A 479 -11.42 17.45 1.98
C PRO A 479 -11.64 17.50 0.49
N GLU A 480 -12.87 17.22 0.08
CA GLU A 480 -13.27 17.11 -1.32
C GLU A 480 -13.15 18.45 -2.04
N GLN A 481 -13.26 19.55 -1.29
CA GLN A 481 -13.28 20.92 -1.79
C GLN A 481 -11.98 21.69 -1.49
N GLY A 482 -11.07 21.12 -0.69
CA GLY A 482 -9.88 21.82 -0.22
C GLY A 482 -10.21 23.08 0.59
N ILE A 483 -11.28 23.02 1.39
CA ILE A 483 -11.77 24.15 2.18
C ILE A 483 -11.42 23.96 3.66
N ILE A 484 -10.92 25.01 4.28
CA ILE A 484 -10.70 25.14 5.72
C ILE A 484 -11.85 25.96 6.30
N LYS A 485 -12.61 25.36 7.23
CA LYS A 485 -13.77 25.98 7.88
C LYS A 485 -13.45 26.29 9.35
N PHE A 486 -13.39 27.57 9.70
CA PHE A 486 -13.15 28.03 11.06
C PHE A 486 -14.42 28.05 11.91
N ASN A 487 -14.25 27.74 13.20
CA ASN A 487 -15.33 27.76 14.19
C ASN A 487 -15.86 29.17 14.47
N ASN A 488 -15.05 30.20 14.18
CA ASN A 488 -15.41 31.61 14.28
C ASN A 488 -14.99 32.36 13.01
N PRO A 489 -15.63 33.49 12.66
CA PRO A 489 -15.20 34.32 11.55
C PRO A 489 -13.77 34.82 11.76
N VAL A 490 -12.94 34.73 10.72
CA VAL A 490 -11.55 35.16 10.70
C VAL A 490 -11.42 36.32 9.73
N TYR A 491 -11.09 37.50 10.24
CA TYR A 491 -10.98 38.74 9.47
C TYR A 491 -9.85 39.58 10.03
N LYS A 492 -9.46 40.65 9.33
CA LYS A 492 -8.46 41.63 9.77
C LYS A 492 -8.98 43.06 9.56
N LEU A 493 -8.36 44.04 10.22
CA LEU A 493 -8.66 45.45 9.94
C LEU A 493 -7.85 45.89 8.72
N GLY A 494 -8.56 46.18 7.63
CA GLY A 494 -8.04 46.84 6.43
C GLY A 494 -8.40 48.33 6.41
N THR A 495 -7.82 49.05 5.45
CA THR A 495 -8.21 50.45 5.17
C THR A 495 -8.76 50.56 3.77
N ALA A 496 -9.98 51.07 3.62
CA ALA A 496 -10.57 51.35 2.32
C ALA A 496 -10.88 52.84 2.17
N LYS A 497 -10.83 53.34 0.93
CA LYS A 497 -11.24 54.69 0.57
C LYS A 497 -12.74 54.68 0.27
N VAL A 498 -13.53 55.27 1.15
CA VAL A 498 -14.98 55.37 1.04
C VAL A 498 -15.37 56.81 0.66
N PRO A 499 -16.28 57.03 -0.30
CA PRO A 499 -16.77 58.35 -0.66
C PRO A 499 -17.55 58.93 0.52
N VAL A 500 -17.32 60.21 0.77
CA VAL A 500 -18.05 60.94 1.80
C VAL A 500 -19.49 61.14 1.33
N VAL A 501 -20.47 60.75 2.15
CA VAL A 501 -21.91 60.59 1.85
C VAL A 501 -22.62 61.84 1.28
N ASN A 502 -21.96 63.01 1.24
CA ASN A 502 -22.56 64.28 0.80
C ASN A 502 -22.19 64.72 -0.63
N GLY A 503 -22.22 63.80 -1.61
CA GLY A 503 -22.06 64.15 -3.04
C GLY A 503 -20.69 64.73 -3.44
N SER A 504 -19.72 64.78 -2.51
CA SER A 504 -18.37 65.27 -2.78
C SER A 504 -17.50 64.16 -3.37
N ARG A 505 -16.61 64.48 -4.33
CA ARG A 505 -15.59 63.53 -4.85
C ARG A 505 -14.52 63.15 -3.81
N LYS A 506 -14.61 63.63 -2.56
CA LYS A 506 -13.65 63.31 -1.51
C LYS A 506 -13.86 61.88 -1.02
N THR A 507 -12.76 61.17 -0.84
CA THR A 507 -12.75 59.84 -0.21
C THR A 507 -12.10 59.96 1.16
N GLU A 508 -12.70 59.33 2.15
CA GLU A 508 -12.18 59.18 3.50
C GLU A 508 -11.59 57.77 3.65
N LYS A 509 -10.45 57.64 4.34
CA LYS A 509 -9.93 56.32 4.72
C LYS A 509 -10.68 55.85 5.96
N ARG A 510 -11.41 54.75 5.85
CA ARG A 510 -12.05 54.10 7.00
C ARG A 510 -11.39 52.75 7.26
N SER A 511 -11.27 52.42 8.54
CA SER A 511 -10.88 51.07 8.94
C SER A 511 -12.11 50.17 8.76
N MET A 512 -11.91 49.02 8.13
CA MET A 512 -12.97 48.10 7.74
C MET A 512 -12.54 46.67 8.01
N TYR A 513 -13.49 45.80 8.31
CA TYR A 513 -13.23 44.38 8.39
C TYR A 513 -13.06 43.81 6.98
N VAL A 514 -11.91 43.22 6.73
CA VAL A 514 -11.59 42.56 5.46
C VAL A 514 -11.22 41.10 5.73
N PRO A 515 -11.36 40.20 4.74
CA PRO A 515 -11.02 38.80 4.98
C PRO A 515 -9.57 38.66 5.43
N ALA A 516 -9.34 37.76 6.38
CA ALA A 516 -7.99 37.46 6.83
C ALA A 516 -7.13 36.97 5.66
N SER A 517 -5.87 37.38 5.64
CA SER A 517 -4.87 36.84 4.73
C SER A 517 -4.28 35.60 5.37
N LEU A 518 -4.75 34.45 4.92
CA LEU A 518 -4.38 33.15 5.48
C LEU A 518 -3.56 32.35 4.49
N GLY A 519 -2.68 31.53 5.02
CA GLY A 519 -1.97 30.49 4.31
C GLY A 519 -2.02 29.18 5.09
N VAL A 520 -1.93 28.07 4.38
CA VAL A 520 -1.87 26.74 4.99
C VAL A 520 -0.65 26.00 4.49
N LEU A 521 0.17 25.51 5.42
CA LEU A 521 1.29 24.63 5.09
C LEU A 521 0.74 23.19 5.06
N ILE A 522 0.75 22.60 3.87
CA ILE A 522 0.27 21.23 3.62
C ILE A 522 1.18 20.52 2.64
N ALA A 523 1.31 19.20 2.81
CA ALA A 523 1.89 18.36 1.77
C ALA A 523 0.82 17.94 0.76
N VAL A 524 1.06 18.30 -0.49
CA VAL A 524 0.22 17.93 -1.62
C VAL A 524 0.88 16.81 -2.42
N PRO A 525 0.24 15.66 -2.59
CA PRO A 525 0.62 14.69 -3.60
C PRO A 525 0.07 15.13 -4.96
N LEU A 526 0.84 14.87 -6.00
CA LEU A 526 0.49 15.25 -7.36
C LEU A 526 -0.08 14.07 -8.13
N LYS A 527 -1.17 14.30 -8.86
CA LYS A 527 -1.65 13.36 -9.88
C LYS A 527 -0.56 13.21 -10.93
N SER A 528 -0.24 11.96 -11.27
CA SER A 528 0.62 11.64 -12.40
C SER A 528 0.01 12.30 -13.65
N VAL A 529 0.68 13.35 -14.14
CA VAL A 529 0.38 13.94 -15.45
C VAL A 529 1.33 13.27 -16.44
N VAL A 530 0.81 12.95 -17.62
CA VAL A 530 1.46 12.18 -18.69
C VAL A 530 2.96 12.50 -18.83
N GLY A 531 3.82 11.52 -18.49
CA GLY A 531 5.29 11.59 -18.59
C GLY A 531 6.00 11.69 -17.24
N GLU A 532 5.97 10.62 -16.43
CA GLU A 532 6.42 10.57 -15.02
C GLU A 532 7.82 11.16 -14.78
N PRO A 533 7.92 12.09 -13.80
CA PRO A 533 8.72 11.79 -12.63
C PRO A 533 8.06 12.37 -11.37
N ALA A 534 7.22 11.59 -10.70
CA ALA A 534 6.66 11.97 -9.39
C ALA A 534 6.77 10.81 -8.39
N ARG A 535 7.75 9.94 -8.59
CA ARG A 535 8.08 8.83 -7.70
C ARG A 535 9.60 8.78 -7.62
N TYR A 536 10.09 8.38 -6.45
CA TYR A 536 11.49 7.98 -6.34
C TYR A 536 11.73 6.79 -7.28
N GLU A 537 12.70 6.89 -8.17
CA GLU A 537 13.08 5.79 -9.07
C GLU A 537 14.54 5.44 -8.80
N TYR A 538 14.79 4.17 -8.48
CA TYR A 538 16.14 3.65 -8.35
C TYR A 538 16.35 2.54 -9.37
N HIS A 539 17.23 2.81 -10.33
CA HIS A 539 17.63 1.85 -11.35
C HIS A 539 18.85 1.08 -10.89
N TYR A 540 18.70 -0.24 -10.78
CA TYR A 540 19.80 -1.15 -10.53
C TYR A 540 20.05 -2.01 -11.76
N GLU A 541 21.24 -1.88 -12.33
CA GLU A 541 21.71 -2.74 -13.40
C GLU A 541 22.20 -4.08 -12.84
N VAL A 542 21.61 -5.19 -13.27
CA VAL A 542 22.01 -6.53 -12.82
C VAL A 542 23.45 -6.81 -13.29
N PRO A 543 24.34 -7.39 -12.47
CA PRO A 543 25.70 -7.71 -12.92
C PRO A 543 25.71 -8.62 -14.17
N LYS A 544 26.65 -8.37 -15.09
CA LYS A 544 26.73 -9.07 -16.40
C LYS A 544 26.86 -10.61 -16.31
N GLU A 545 27.25 -11.13 -15.16
CA GLU A 545 27.36 -12.56 -14.88
C GLU A 545 26.00 -13.25 -14.72
N TYR A 546 24.97 -12.52 -14.29
CA TYR A 546 23.60 -13.05 -14.15
C TYR A 546 22.71 -12.75 -15.38
N ARG A 547 23.13 -11.83 -16.27
CA ARG A 547 22.36 -11.49 -17.48
C ARG A 547 22.38 -12.62 -18.49
N THR A 548 21.22 -12.90 -19.09
CA THR A 548 21.11 -13.86 -20.19
C THR A 548 21.84 -13.32 -21.42
N LYS A 549 22.92 -14.00 -21.84
CA LYS A 549 23.60 -13.64 -23.09
C LYS A 549 22.84 -14.27 -24.26
N PRO A 550 22.41 -13.50 -25.26
CA PRO A 550 21.78 -14.10 -26.44
C PRO A 550 22.76 -15.07 -27.09
N ALA A 551 22.23 -16.22 -27.52
CA ALA A 551 23.03 -17.23 -28.21
C ALA A 551 23.71 -16.60 -29.44
N LYS A 552 25.00 -16.94 -29.65
CA LYS A 552 25.70 -16.51 -30.87
C LYS A 552 24.97 -17.11 -32.07
N LEU A 553 24.56 -16.26 -33.02
CA LEU A 553 23.96 -16.72 -34.25
C LEU A 553 24.96 -17.61 -35.03
N PRO A 554 24.51 -18.72 -35.63
CA PRO A 554 25.36 -19.52 -36.49
C PRO A 554 25.87 -18.69 -37.69
N SER A 555 27.15 -18.85 -38.02
CA SER A 555 27.75 -18.23 -39.21
C SER A 555 27.12 -18.80 -40.49
N GLY A 556 26.86 -17.94 -41.49
CA GLY A 556 26.35 -18.37 -42.81
C GLY A 556 24.84 -18.30 -43.02
N LEU A 557 24.08 -17.66 -42.12
CA LEU A 557 22.65 -17.41 -42.31
C LEU A 557 22.43 -16.43 -43.47
N GLN A 558 21.84 -16.90 -44.57
CA GLN A 558 21.50 -16.08 -45.75
C GLN A 558 20.57 -14.91 -45.44
N SER A 559 19.73 -15.04 -44.41
CA SER A 559 18.73 -14.05 -44.00
C SER A 559 19.28 -12.88 -43.19
N ASN A 560 20.58 -12.86 -42.88
CA ASN A 560 21.28 -11.82 -42.13
C ASN A 560 20.40 -11.19 -41.01
N PRO A 561 19.85 -12.03 -40.09
CA PRO A 561 18.79 -11.60 -39.20
C PRO A 561 19.25 -10.42 -38.34
N ARG A 562 18.39 -9.41 -38.22
CA ARG A 562 18.66 -8.20 -37.44
C ARG A 562 19.03 -8.62 -36.01
N LYS A 563 20.19 -8.18 -35.52
CA LYS A 563 20.53 -8.28 -34.10
C LYS A 563 19.39 -7.62 -33.31
N LEU A 564 18.66 -8.42 -32.53
CA LEU A 564 17.73 -7.85 -31.57
C LEU A 564 18.54 -6.97 -30.61
N PRO A 565 18.09 -5.75 -30.29
CA PRO A 565 18.72 -4.95 -29.25
C PRO A 565 18.76 -5.81 -27.98
N GLY A 566 19.95 -5.93 -27.39
CA GLY A 566 20.12 -6.67 -26.15
C GLY A 566 19.32 -6.00 -25.04
N GLY A 567 18.63 -6.81 -24.25
CA GLY A 567 17.90 -6.39 -23.06
C GLY A 567 16.42 -6.17 -23.29
N THR A 568 15.62 -7.08 -22.76
CA THR A 568 14.29 -6.71 -22.33
C THR A 568 14.46 -5.86 -21.07
N ASP A 569 14.15 -4.57 -21.16
CA ASP A 569 13.99 -3.69 -19.98
C ASP A 569 12.77 -4.17 -19.19
N THR A 570 12.90 -5.33 -18.55
CA THR A 570 11.84 -5.89 -17.72
C THR A 570 11.88 -5.15 -16.39
N LYS A 571 11.16 -4.03 -16.33
CA LYS A 571 11.00 -3.24 -15.11
C LYS A 571 10.19 -4.03 -14.09
N ILE A 572 10.86 -4.64 -13.12
CA ILE A 572 10.18 -5.19 -11.94
C ILE A 572 9.91 -4.02 -11.00
N VAL A 573 8.65 -3.61 -10.89
CA VAL A 573 8.20 -2.55 -9.99
C VAL A 573 8.10 -3.11 -8.58
N VAL A 574 9.02 -2.71 -7.69
CA VAL A 574 9.05 -3.15 -6.29
C VAL A 574 8.41 -2.08 -5.39
N ASN A 575 7.40 -2.51 -4.61
CA ASN A 575 6.65 -1.87 -3.51
C ASN A 575 6.68 -0.33 -3.30
N ASN A 576 5.49 0.26 -3.10
CA ASN A 576 5.22 1.68 -2.78
C ASN A 576 5.71 2.18 -1.39
N GLN A 577 6.65 1.52 -0.71
CA GLN A 577 7.04 1.90 0.66
C GLN A 577 7.98 3.12 0.71
N ILE A 578 8.73 3.40 -0.35
CA ILE A 578 9.64 4.56 -0.43
C ILE A 578 8.85 5.77 -0.93
N VAL A 579 8.59 6.75 -0.06
CA VAL A 579 7.80 7.95 -0.43
C VAL A 579 8.69 9.18 -0.37
N GLN A 580 9.00 9.75 -1.54
CA GLN A 580 9.76 11.00 -1.59
C GLN A 580 8.90 12.20 -1.23
N ALA A 581 9.46 13.11 -0.45
CA ALA A 581 8.81 14.32 -0.03
C ALA A 581 9.78 15.50 -0.15
N TYR A 582 9.20 16.64 -0.51
CA TYR A 582 9.88 17.92 -0.55
C TYR A 582 9.22 18.90 0.41
N GLU A 583 9.98 19.51 1.32
CA GLU A 583 9.50 20.52 2.26
C GLU A 583 10.07 21.88 1.92
N ALA A 584 9.19 22.84 1.58
CA ALA A 584 9.58 24.23 1.49
C ALA A 584 9.68 24.87 2.87
N VAL A 585 10.84 25.44 3.14
CA VAL A 585 11.04 26.33 4.28
C VAL A 585 10.75 27.76 3.83
N TYR A 586 9.89 28.46 4.55
CA TYR A 586 9.50 29.84 4.24
C TYR A 586 10.03 30.83 5.28
N GLU A 587 10.39 32.02 4.83
CA GLU A 587 10.69 33.19 5.65
C GLU A 587 9.59 34.24 5.49
N PHE A 588 9.14 34.78 6.62
CA PHE A 588 8.08 35.79 6.70
C PHE A 588 8.72 37.16 6.96
N ASN A 589 8.73 38.02 5.95
CA ASN A 589 9.31 39.35 6.05
C ASN A 589 8.22 40.42 5.94
N LYS A 590 8.12 41.33 6.92
CA LYS A 590 7.18 42.45 6.83
C LYS A 590 7.74 43.53 5.89
N SER A 591 7.00 43.86 4.85
CA SER A 591 7.28 45.02 4.01
C SER A 591 7.22 46.29 4.86
N LYS A 592 8.33 47.02 4.93
CA LYS A 592 8.38 48.31 5.65
C LYS A 592 7.48 49.38 5.00
N ILE A 593 7.20 49.24 3.70
CA ILE A 593 6.48 50.23 2.90
C ILE A 593 4.96 49.95 2.94
N THR A 594 4.57 48.72 2.64
CA THR A 594 3.14 48.34 2.55
C THR A 594 2.59 47.78 3.85
N GLY A 595 3.46 47.37 4.78
CA GLY A 595 3.07 46.66 6.00
C GLY A 595 2.70 45.19 5.77
N GLU A 596 2.64 44.75 4.52
CA GLU A 596 2.25 43.39 4.14
C GLU A 596 3.35 42.37 4.47
N VAL A 597 2.94 41.18 4.90
CA VAL A 597 3.86 40.06 5.10
C VAL A 597 4.20 39.44 3.74
N LEU A 598 5.45 39.63 3.31
CA LEU A 598 6.02 38.94 2.16
C LEU A 598 6.54 37.58 2.62
N VAL A 599 5.89 36.52 2.14
CA VAL A 599 6.40 35.16 2.28
C VAL A 599 7.41 34.90 1.17
N ARG A 600 8.63 34.51 1.52
CA ARG A 600 9.64 34.07 0.57
C ARG A 600 10.06 32.64 0.89
N GLN A 601 10.04 31.78 -0.12
CA GLN A 601 10.64 30.45 0.01
C GLN A 601 12.16 30.60 0.18
N LYS A 602 12.69 30.04 1.26
CA LYS A 602 14.12 30.07 1.62
C LYS A 602 14.87 28.90 0.99
N GLU A 603 14.39 27.68 1.22
CA GLU A 603 15.02 26.44 0.75
C GLU A 603 13.97 25.33 0.58
N VAL A 604 14.35 24.24 -0.11
CA VAL A 604 13.57 23.02 -0.22
C VAL A 604 14.39 21.86 0.34
N LYS A 605 13.86 21.18 1.36
CA LYS A 605 14.44 19.97 1.93
C LYS A 605 13.91 18.74 1.18
N ASP A 606 14.76 17.75 0.96
CA ASP A 606 14.44 16.48 0.27
C ASP A 606 14.78 15.32 1.20
N ASN A 607 13.78 14.50 1.53
CA ASN A 607 13.96 13.37 2.45
C ASN A 607 14.83 12.25 1.89
N ALA A 608 15.00 12.17 0.56
CA ALA A 608 15.80 11.11 -0.06
C ALA A 608 17.25 11.13 0.44
N LYS A 609 17.77 12.31 0.82
CA LYS A 609 19.13 12.48 1.35
C LYS A 609 19.28 12.05 2.80
N SER A 610 18.22 12.15 3.60
CA SER A 610 18.26 11.87 5.06
C SER A 610 17.82 10.45 5.39
N GLU A 611 16.87 9.90 4.63
CA GLU A 611 16.31 8.56 4.89
C GLU A 611 17.08 7.43 4.19
N ASP A 612 18.18 7.76 3.49
CA ASP A 612 19.00 6.83 2.72
C ASP A 612 18.17 5.94 1.77
N PHE A 613 17.30 6.56 0.96
CA PHE A 613 16.39 5.82 0.07
C PHE A 613 17.08 4.84 -0.86
N GLU A 614 18.29 5.16 -1.29
CA GLU A 614 19.12 4.24 -2.06
C GLU A 614 19.39 2.93 -1.32
N LYS A 615 19.63 2.97 0.01
CA LYS A 615 19.86 1.75 0.79
C LYS A 615 18.59 0.90 0.92
N LEU A 616 17.43 1.55 1.05
CA LEU A 616 16.13 0.85 1.09
C LEU A 616 15.84 0.21 -0.27
N ALA A 617 16.03 0.96 -1.36
CA ALA A 617 15.85 0.43 -2.71
C ALA A 617 16.82 -0.71 -3.01
N LEU A 618 18.09 -0.59 -2.60
CA LEU A 618 19.07 -1.67 -2.74
C LEU A 618 18.68 -2.93 -1.96
N ALA A 619 18.11 -2.79 -0.76
CA ALA A 619 17.61 -3.94 0.01
C ALA A 619 16.48 -4.66 -0.73
N ASP A 620 15.53 -3.92 -1.30
CA ASP A 620 14.42 -4.45 -2.10
C ASP A 620 14.89 -5.12 -3.41
N VAL A 621 15.86 -4.50 -4.09
CA VAL A 621 16.54 -5.06 -5.27
C VAL A 621 17.18 -6.39 -4.91
N ASP A 622 17.90 -6.45 -3.80
CA ASP A 622 18.65 -7.64 -3.40
C ASP A 622 17.72 -8.81 -3.04
N VAL A 623 16.61 -8.56 -2.35
CA VAL A 623 15.57 -9.58 -2.12
C VAL A 623 14.98 -10.09 -3.44
N THR A 624 14.82 -9.19 -4.41
CA THR A 624 14.34 -9.55 -5.75
C THR A 624 15.39 -10.37 -6.51
N LEU A 625 16.67 -10.00 -6.44
CA LEU A 625 17.77 -10.74 -7.05
C LEU A 625 17.91 -12.13 -6.45
N LEU A 626 17.83 -12.28 -5.12
CA LEU A 626 17.79 -13.59 -4.46
C LEU A 626 16.66 -14.47 -4.99
N ARG A 627 15.52 -13.87 -5.39
CA ARG A 627 14.42 -14.63 -6.00
C ARG A 627 14.71 -15.07 -7.42
N LEU A 628 15.49 -14.30 -8.16
CA LEU A 628 15.85 -14.55 -9.55
C LEU A 628 17.06 -15.51 -9.67
N THR A 629 17.95 -15.53 -8.68
CA THR A 629 19.17 -16.35 -8.71
C THR A 629 19.02 -17.72 -8.08
N THR A 630 17.80 -18.14 -7.70
CA THR A 630 17.58 -19.47 -7.15
C THR A 630 18.13 -20.54 -8.11
N GLY A 631 19.08 -21.33 -7.62
CA GLY A 631 19.76 -22.35 -8.41
C GLY A 631 18.87 -23.54 -8.80
N ASP A 632 19.48 -24.57 -9.38
CA ASP A 632 18.83 -25.76 -9.95
C ASP A 632 17.52 -26.15 -9.24
N ALA A 633 16.41 -26.01 -9.95
CA ALA A 633 15.12 -26.57 -9.56
C ALA A 633 15.10 -28.05 -9.90
N GLY A 634 14.38 -28.83 -9.10
CA GLY A 634 14.31 -30.27 -9.36
C GLY A 634 13.38 -30.97 -8.40
N SER A 635 12.99 -32.19 -8.78
CA SER A 635 12.25 -33.07 -7.89
C SER A 635 12.78 -34.50 -7.96
N GLY A 636 12.77 -35.18 -6.82
CA GLY A 636 13.19 -36.57 -6.69
C GLY A 636 12.15 -37.39 -5.94
N ILE A 637 11.88 -38.61 -6.41
CA ILE A 637 11.06 -39.61 -5.72
C ILE A 637 11.98 -40.72 -5.23
N TYR A 638 11.95 -40.96 -3.93
CA TYR A 638 12.79 -41.92 -3.22
C TYR A 638 11.97 -43.09 -2.71
N ALA A 639 12.57 -44.28 -2.76
CA ALA A 639 11.99 -45.46 -2.15
C ALA A 639 12.03 -45.35 -0.62
N GLY A 640 10.92 -45.69 0.04
CA GLY A 640 10.80 -45.70 1.49
C GLY A 640 10.65 -44.34 2.14
N LEU A 641 10.91 -44.31 3.45
CA LEU A 641 10.87 -43.11 4.28
C LEU A 641 12.25 -42.46 4.34
N LYS A 642 12.36 -41.22 3.81
CA LYS A 642 13.57 -40.40 3.89
C LYS A 642 13.31 -39.20 4.78
N ARG A 643 14.23 -38.94 5.71
CA ARG A 643 14.20 -37.77 6.59
C ARG A 643 15.01 -36.66 5.95
N ILE A 644 14.31 -35.78 5.25
CA ILE A 644 14.90 -34.63 4.54
C ILE A 644 14.30 -33.38 5.14
N ASP A 645 15.11 -32.59 5.85
CA ASP A 645 14.65 -31.34 6.46
C ASP A 645 14.38 -30.28 5.38
N LEU A 646 13.46 -29.36 5.68
CA LEU A 646 13.22 -28.21 4.82
C LEU A 646 14.38 -27.23 5.03
N ASP A 647 15.02 -26.83 3.95
CA ASP A 647 16.02 -25.77 3.96
C ASP A 647 15.59 -24.67 3.00
N GLY A 648 16.32 -23.56 2.95
CA GLY A 648 15.99 -22.45 2.07
C GLY A 648 15.73 -22.81 0.61
N ALA A 649 16.29 -23.93 0.11
CA ALA A 649 16.12 -24.44 -1.25
C ALA A 649 15.06 -25.55 -1.36
N ILE A 650 14.97 -26.49 -0.42
CA ILE A 650 14.01 -27.61 -0.42
C ILE A 650 12.64 -27.08 -0.02
N GLN A 651 11.81 -26.76 -1.01
CA GLN A 651 10.51 -26.13 -0.78
C GLN A 651 9.46 -27.09 -0.23
N GLN A 652 9.55 -28.37 -0.60
CA GLN A 652 8.52 -29.33 -0.24
C GLN A 652 9.05 -30.75 -0.09
N VAL A 653 8.55 -31.46 0.93
CA VAL A 653 8.79 -32.88 1.16
C VAL A 653 7.46 -33.59 1.33
N ALA A 654 7.17 -34.58 0.50
CA ALA A 654 5.95 -35.37 0.55
C ALA A 654 6.26 -36.81 0.97
N ILE A 655 5.44 -37.40 1.83
CA ILE A 655 5.52 -38.82 2.19
C ILE A 655 4.18 -39.46 1.83
N ARG A 656 4.22 -40.56 1.08
CA ARG A 656 3.03 -41.32 0.69
C ARG A 656 3.14 -42.76 1.15
N LEU A 657 2.11 -43.23 1.85
CA LEU A 657 1.86 -44.64 2.16
C LEU A 657 0.78 -45.16 1.21
N THR A 658 1.07 -46.21 0.45
CA THR A 658 0.12 -46.88 -0.44
C THR A 658 -0.66 -47.97 0.31
N THR A 659 -1.77 -48.41 -0.27
CA THR A 659 -2.62 -49.47 0.29
C THR A 659 -1.92 -50.83 0.40
N GLN A 660 -0.82 -51.03 -0.34
CA GLN A 660 0.01 -52.24 -0.29
C GLN A 660 1.12 -52.16 0.76
N GLY A 661 1.16 -51.09 1.57
CA GLY A 661 2.21 -50.86 2.56
C GLY A 661 3.51 -50.32 1.99
N GLY A 662 3.57 -49.98 0.70
CA GLY A 662 4.70 -49.29 0.10
C GLY A 662 4.76 -47.83 0.56
N MET A 663 5.96 -47.32 0.82
CA MET A 663 6.17 -45.92 1.21
C MET A 663 7.12 -45.23 0.23
N THR A 664 6.83 -43.98 -0.11
CA THR A 664 7.67 -43.17 -1.01
C THR A 664 7.83 -41.77 -0.44
N THR A 665 9.03 -41.20 -0.58
CA THR A 665 9.29 -39.80 -0.24
C THR A 665 9.55 -38.99 -1.50
N THR A 666 8.82 -37.92 -1.75
CA THR A 666 9.06 -37.00 -2.87
C THR A 666 9.61 -35.70 -2.33
N VAL A 667 10.71 -35.20 -2.90
CA VAL A 667 11.33 -33.94 -2.49
C VAL A 667 11.41 -33.00 -3.67
N ALA A 668 11.15 -31.72 -3.41
CA ALA A 668 11.18 -30.66 -4.39
C ALA A 668 12.11 -29.52 -3.94
N ARG A 669 13.00 -29.10 -4.84
CA ARG A 669 13.93 -28.00 -4.65
C ARG A 669 13.53 -26.82 -5.53
N ASN A 670 13.49 -25.63 -4.93
CA ASN A 670 13.11 -24.34 -5.52
C ASN A 670 11.73 -24.29 -6.21
N ARG A 671 10.92 -25.33 -6.05
CA ARG A 671 9.56 -25.42 -6.59
C ARG A 671 8.66 -26.21 -5.65
N GLU A 672 7.39 -25.84 -5.60
CA GLU A 672 6.35 -26.69 -5.02
C GLU A 672 5.96 -27.77 -6.05
N VAL A 673 6.14 -29.03 -5.69
CA VAL A 673 5.61 -30.14 -6.47
C VAL A 673 4.12 -30.21 -6.18
N ASN A 674 3.30 -30.10 -7.22
CA ASN A 674 1.88 -30.36 -7.07
C ASN A 674 1.66 -31.87 -6.82
N ILE A 675 1.68 -32.27 -5.56
CA ILE A 675 1.45 -33.67 -5.13
C ILE A 675 -0.01 -34.06 -5.42
N TYR A 676 -0.90 -33.08 -5.53
CA TYR A 676 -2.27 -33.28 -5.93
C TYR A 676 -2.36 -33.37 -7.45
N VAL A 677 -2.29 -34.59 -7.95
CA VAL A 677 -2.91 -34.93 -9.24
C VAL A 677 -4.42 -34.94 -8.95
N PRO A 678 -5.20 -33.94 -9.42
CA PRO A 678 -6.63 -33.98 -9.22
C PRO A 678 -7.16 -35.28 -9.84
N ASN A 679 -8.15 -35.90 -9.21
CA ASN A 679 -8.76 -37.07 -9.84
C ASN A 679 -9.31 -36.67 -11.23
N PHE A 680 -9.58 -37.66 -12.08
CA PHE A 680 -10.00 -37.40 -13.45
C PHE A 680 -11.17 -36.40 -13.52
N ASP A 681 -12.15 -36.52 -12.62
CA ASP A 681 -13.33 -35.64 -12.55
C ASP A 681 -12.99 -34.20 -12.15
N GLU A 682 -12.05 -34.00 -11.22
CA GLU A 682 -11.58 -32.67 -10.82
C GLU A 682 -10.70 -32.02 -11.90
N ARG A 683 -9.95 -32.82 -12.67
CA ARG A 683 -9.26 -32.36 -13.88
C ARG A 683 -10.24 -31.94 -14.96
N GLN A 684 -11.30 -32.74 -15.17
CA GLN A 684 -12.37 -32.43 -16.12
C GLN A 684 -13.08 -31.13 -15.71
N ARG A 685 -13.51 -30.99 -14.45
CA ARG A 685 -14.15 -29.77 -13.93
C ARG A 685 -13.25 -28.54 -14.01
N SER A 686 -11.96 -28.69 -13.76
CA SER A 686 -11.01 -27.57 -13.86
C SER A 686 -10.75 -27.17 -15.31
N GLN A 687 -10.75 -28.13 -16.24
CA GLN A 687 -10.70 -27.86 -17.68
C GLN A 687 -11.99 -27.19 -18.15
N ASP A 688 -13.15 -27.70 -17.74
CA ASP A 688 -14.47 -27.13 -18.04
C ASP A 688 -14.59 -25.70 -17.49
N LEU A 689 -14.11 -25.45 -16.27
CA LEU A 689 -14.09 -24.11 -15.65
C LEU A 689 -13.14 -23.17 -16.41
N LYS A 690 -11.95 -23.64 -16.82
CA LYS A 690 -11.03 -22.85 -17.65
C LYS A 690 -11.64 -22.54 -19.02
N GLU A 691 -12.31 -23.50 -19.65
CA GLU A 691 -13.03 -23.28 -20.90
C GLU A 691 -14.20 -22.32 -20.72
N MET A 692 -14.93 -22.42 -19.61
CA MET A 692 -16.04 -21.52 -19.27
C MET A 692 -15.54 -20.10 -19.04
N ILE A 693 -14.44 -19.90 -18.29
CA ILE A 693 -13.78 -18.60 -18.11
C ILE A 693 -13.25 -18.07 -19.45
N ARG A 694 -12.68 -18.93 -20.30
CA ARG A 694 -12.20 -18.55 -21.64
C ARG A 694 -13.36 -18.10 -22.53
N LYS A 695 -14.47 -18.86 -22.56
CA LYS A 695 -15.70 -18.50 -23.27
C LYS A 695 -16.27 -17.20 -22.73
N HIS A 696 -16.33 -17.04 -21.41
CA HIS A 696 -16.84 -15.83 -20.76
C HIS A 696 -15.99 -14.60 -21.10
N ARG A 697 -14.65 -14.71 -21.05
CA ARG A 697 -13.73 -13.64 -21.48
C ARG A 697 -13.83 -13.34 -22.98
N GLN A 698 -14.10 -14.33 -23.82
CA GLN A 698 -14.33 -14.14 -25.25
C GLN A 698 -15.68 -13.46 -25.55
N THR A 699 -16.70 -13.71 -24.73
CA THR A 699 -18.01 -13.06 -24.86
C THR A 699 -18.06 -11.65 -24.26
N VAL A 700 -17.23 -11.35 -23.26
CA VAL A 700 -17.24 -10.05 -22.55
C VAL A 700 -16.53 -8.93 -23.35
N ASP A 701 -15.84 -9.24 -24.46
CA ASP A 701 -15.12 -8.21 -25.23
C ASP A 701 -15.81 -7.75 -26.52
N LYS A 702 -17.08 -8.13 -26.77
CA LYS A 702 -17.82 -7.69 -27.97
C LYS A 702 -19.34 -7.58 -27.78
N THR A 703 -19.79 -6.63 -26.96
CA THR A 703 -21.09 -5.90 -27.03
C THR A 703 -21.19 -5.05 -25.76
N GLU A 704 -21.60 -3.79 -25.71
CA GLU A 704 -22.26 -2.89 -26.65
C GLU A 704 -22.02 -1.47 -26.09
N LYS A 705 -21.71 -0.51 -26.97
CA LYS A 705 -21.85 0.91 -26.62
C LYS A 705 -23.33 1.17 -26.36
N VAL A 706 -23.69 1.42 -25.11
CA VAL A 706 -25.00 1.94 -24.73
C VAL A 706 -25.22 3.25 -25.48
N ASN A 707 -26.24 3.29 -26.33
CA ASN A 707 -26.62 4.46 -27.10
C ASN A 707 -27.44 5.39 -26.17
N PRO A 708 -27.00 6.62 -25.87
CA PRO A 708 -27.70 7.50 -24.95
C PRO A 708 -28.78 8.28 -25.73
N LYS A 709 -29.91 7.63 -26.00
CA LYS A 709 -31.16 8.32 -26.29
C LYS A 709 -32.27 7.62 -25.53
N GLY A 710 -32.66 8.24 -24.41
CA GLY A 710 -33.84 7.87 -23.66
C GLY A 710 -35.08 8.47 -24.32
N ASP A 711 -36.12 7.64 -24.38
CA ASP A 711 -37.52 8.07 -24.30
C ASP A 711 -37.92 8.18 -22.82
#